data_AF-A0A7X0RSY0-F1
#
_entry.id   AF-A0A7X0RSY0-F1
#
_cell.length_a   1.000
_cell.length_b   1.000
_cell.length_c   1.000
_cell.angle_alpha   90.00
_cell.angle_beta   90.00
_cell.angle_gamma   90.00
#
_symmetry.space_group_name_H-M   'P 1'
#
loop_
_entity.id
_entity.type
_entity.pdbx_description
1 polymer ?
#
loop_
_entity_poly.entity_id
_entity_poly.type
_entity_poly.pdbx_seq_one_letter_code
_entity_poly.pdbx_strand_id
1 'polypeptide(L)'
;MRLLEAAFAFVLAASLASAVILLPLLLIRRLFGKRLGPRVVHGLWFLLLIKLLVPIGPYSSLSLYHLLPQVVHEVWQSQTQPAPQDGSTGSHSSDAGASTGHRAGTETASGSAPQATAAPASSPAESARTSSPTAAAGSDRDWLHNGLRIGAVVWLGGLAALLAYYLLATRRFARSVSGARRIDDEAVLSVLEACKERLGIKRRIAAYETGSLSSPCLYGLAKPGIYVPEDLVAIADERQLAHILLHELTHYKRRDLWLNLLWTLTVFVHWFNPVAWLAMRKMKADREVACDAGVLEVLGERESSSYGMTLLMLSRLLARSAVPRVNLSHFLEDRHEMKRRITMIAKFKKGSYRLSAAAIVLVLAVGVVLITIASAPAKSVVPSGAPAANAGKENASSRLPIERLNDWAKWFHSLPRAAAFTDVAFQVPDHLPVGYELESIDILEKYVQRAEDLVTLRFKSGYGTDNVRTFEVNASKGNLLKKYSRQEGGDARSIAPAMWGPAQPRTFRYEEATYANMPGTLVTEIQSYDWHLPEVAKSFVWQVGDVWYSIDFYSENHTLKEGLPQHWRNLTQKELEPILTSFVPVQQARNATYEGLGNSFPLYDEQDLTAAEKILGFDVKLPAALSNGEVKLSDVMLLQTGDRNTGFSFRPDADALWSTYRASSDSKVYKLNDEISLYQSNVPLVDAAKLSDVRTLDMNGVAVTVGKDDDNAINLRGVRPNDPDIRSQTYYLWQQDGVCYLAYFWGLDPNQEEMVKELITAARR
;
A
#
# COMPACT_ATOMS: atom_id res chain seq x y z
N MET A 1 -5.68 -16.39 -18.57
CA MET A 1 -4.70 -15.29 -18.76
C MET A 1 -4.58 -14.41 -17.52
N ARG A 2 -5.61 -13.61 -17.14
CA ARG A 2 -5.58 -12.65 -16.01
C ARG A 2 -4.88 -13.14 -14.72
N LEU A 3 -5.13 -14.37 -14.25
CA LEU A 3 -4.43 -14.94 -13.07
C LEU A 3 -2.90 -15.09 -13.22
N LEU A 4 -2.40 -15.30 -14.44
CA LEU A 4 -0.97 -15.36 -14.73
C LEU A 4 -0.36 -13.95 -14.77
N GLU A 5 -1.10 -12.99 -15.33
CA GLU A 5 -0.75 -11.56 -15.27
C GLU A 5 -0.66 -11.10 -13.80
N ALA A 6 -1.62 -11.50 -12.95
CA ALA A 6 -1.66 -11.27 -11.51
C ALA A 6 -0.42 -11.82 -10.78
N ALA A 7 -0.11 -13.10 -11.00
CA ALA A 7 1.06 -13.75 -10.40
C ALA A 7 2.37 -13.08 -10.86
N PHE A 8 2.48 -12.67 -12.12
CA PHE A 8 3.65 -11.98 -12.63
C PHE A 8 3.79 -10.57 -12.03
N ALA A 9 2.71 -9.80 -11.90
CA ALA A 9 2.73 -8.49 -11.25
C ALA A 9 3.13 -8.57 -9.76
N PHE A 10 2.56 -9.54 -9.03
CA PHE A 10 2.91 -9.86 -7.63
C PHE A 10 4.41 -10.21 -7.47
N VAL A 11 4.95 -11.02 -8.38
CA VAL A 11 6.37 -11.41 -8.39
C VAL A 11 7.28 -10.25 -8.79
N LEU A 12 6.84 -9.38 -9.70
CA LEU A 12 7.54 -8.14 -10.06
C LEU A 12 7.57 -7.16 -8.87
N ALA A 13 6.48 -7.05 -8.11
CA ALA A 13 6.42 -6.26 -6.89
C ALA A 13 7.46 -6.68 -5.84
N ALA A 14 7.49 -7.97 -5.50
CA ALA A 14 8.48 -8.52 -4.58
C ALA A 14 9.91 -8.44 -5.13
N SER A 15 10.11 -8.55 -6.45
CA SER A 15 11.42 -8.32 -7.07
C SER A 15 11.94 -6.91 -6.80
N LEU A 16 11.15 -5.85 -7.05
CA LEU A 16 11.58 -4.48 -6.77
C LEU A 16 11.76 -4.24 -5.26
N ALA A 17 10.84 -4.72 -4.42
CA ALA A 17 10.94 -4.62 -2.96
C ALA A 17 12.22 -5.26 -2.40
N SER A 18 12.66 -6.39 -2.96
CA SER A 18 13.88 -7.09 -2.54
C SER A 18 15.16 -6.29 -2.77
N ALA A 19 15.20 -5.40 -3.78
CA ALA A 19 16.36 -4.58 -4.08
C ALA A 19 16.63 -3.54 -2.99
N VAL A 20 15.57 -2.92 -2.46
CA VAL A 20 15.64 -1.93 -1.38
C VAL A 20 16.18 -2.55 -0.09
N ILE A 21 15.85 -3.82 0.19
CA ILE A 21 16.28 -4.55 1.40
C ILE A 21 17.72 -5.06 1.29
N LEU A 22 18.17 -5.43 0.08
CA LEU A 22 19.53 -5.96 -0.11
C LEU A 22 20.60 -4.94 0.30
N LEU A 23 20.39 -3.65 0.05
CA LEU A 23 21.38 -2.61 0.36
C LEU A 23 21.64 -2.45 1.87
N PRO A 24 20.63 -2.26 2.76
CA PRO A 24 20.80 -2.34 4.22
C PRO A 24 21.43 -3.66 4.68
N LEU A 25 20.99 -4.80 4.13
CA LEU A 25 21.49 -6.11 4.56
C LEU A 25 22.98 -6.32 4.22
N LEU A 26 23.43 -5.86 3.04
CA LEU A 26 24.83 -5.82 2.66
C LEU A 26 25.63 -4.76 3.46
N LEU A 27 25.02 -3.64 3.83
CA LEU A 27 25.66 -2.61 4.67
C LEU A 27 25.87 -3.11 6.11
N ILE A 28 24.85 -3.70 6.74
CA ILE A 28 24.94 -4.35 8.06
C ILE A 28 26.03 -5.41 8.04
N ARG A 29 26.09 -6.25 7.00
CA ARG A 29 27.16 -7.22 6.78
C ARG A 29 28.54 -6.56 6.67
N ARG A 30 28.68 -5.45 5.94
CA ARG A 30 29.96 -4.76 5.72
C ARG A 30 30.48 -4.06 6.99
N LEU A 31 29.60 -3.43 7.76
CA LEU A 31 29.95 -2.71 8.99
C LEU A 31 30.12 -3.64 10.19
N PHE A 32 29.16 -4.55 10.40
CA PHE A 32 29.09 -5.37 11.62
C PHE A 32 29.50 -6.83 11.42
N GLY A 33 29.77 -7.31 10.20
CA GLY A 33 30.16 -8.70 9.92
C GLY A 33 31.48 -9.19 10.56
N LYS A 34 32.27 -8.28 11.17
CA LYS A 34 33.41 -8.64 12.04
C LYS A 34 33.04 -8.87 13.51
N ARG A 35 31.84 -8.44 13.93
CA ARG A 35 31.29 -8.52 15.30
C ARG A 35 30.09 -9.48 15.41
N LEU A 36 29.38 -9.73 14.30
CA LEU A 36 28.26 -10.68 14.23
C LEU A 36 28.76 -12.13 14.07
N GLY A 37 28.17 -13.05 14.84
CA GLY A 37 28.47 -14.49 14.70
C GLY A 37 28.00 -15.05 13.34
N PRO A 38 28.69 -16.03 12.73
CA PRO A 38 28.36 -16.52 11.38
C PRO A 38 26.92 -17.00 11.21
N ARG A 39 26.36 -17.67 12.22
CA ARG A 39 24.96 -18.12 12.26
C ARG A 39 23.96 -16.96 12.16
N VAL A 40 24.32 -15.78 12.69
CA VAL A 40 23.51 -14.55 12.67
C VAL A 40 23.49 -13.96 11.27
N VAL A 41 24.66 -13.88 10.63
CA VAL A 41 24.82 -13.39 9.25
C VAL A 41 24.07 -14.30 8.26
N HIS A 42 24.12 -15.62 8.45
CA HIS A 42 23.28 -16.56 7.70
C HIS A 42 21.78 -16.34 8.00
N GLY A 43 21.41 -16.10 9.26
CA GLY A 43 20.04 -15.83 9.69
C GLY A 43 19.38 -14.63 9.01
N LEU A 44 20.11 -13.53 8.81
CA LEU A 44 19.60 -12.31 8.15
C LEU A 44 19.07 -12.57 6.73
N TRP A 45 19.63 -13.53 5.99
CA TRP A 45 19.16 -13.85 4.64
C TRP A 45 17.71 -14.36 4.61
N PHE A 46 17.21 -14.97 5.69
CA PHE A 46 15.81 -15.41 5.73
C PHE A 46 14.82 -14.25 5.74
N LEU A 47 15.23 -13.04 6.16
CA LEU A 47 14.37 -11.85 6.06
C LEU A 47 14.08 -11.48 4.60
N LEU A 48 15.11 -11.57 3.75
CA LEU A 48 14.99 -11.35 2.31
C LEU A 48 14.25 -12.49 1.60
N LEU A 49 14.44 -13.73 2.04
CA LEU A 49 13.68 -14.89 1.56
C LEU A 49 12.19 -14.75 1.87
N ILE A 50 11.84 -14.34 3.09
CA ILE A 50 10.45 -14.13 3.52
C ILE A 50 9.80 -13.06 2.64
N LYS A 51 10.46 -11.92 2.38
CA LYS A 51 9.85 -10.87 1.52
C LYS A 51 9.67 -11.28 0.06
N LEU A 52 10.58 -12.11 -0.48
CA LEU A 52 10.44 -12.65 -1.83
C LEU A 52 9.28 -13.67 -1.93
N LEU A 53 9.07 -14.48 -0.89
CA LEU A 53 7.97 -15.46 -0.83
C LEU A 53 6.62 -14.84 -0.45
N VAL A 54 6.63 -13.79 0.39
CA VAL A 54 5.46 -13.14 0.97
C VAL A 54 5.67 -11.62 0.88
N PRO A 55 5.10 -10.94 -0.14
CA PRO A 55 5.29 -9.50 -0.30
C PRO A 55 4.53 -8.68 0.75
N ILE A 56 3.50 -9.29 1.36
CA ILE A 56 2.64 -8.71 2.41
C ILE A 56 3.34 -8.87 3.77
N GLY A 57 3.32 -7.83 4.61
CA GLY A 57 3.90 -7.86 5.96
C GLY A 57 3.15 -6.93 6.91
N PRO A 58 3.21 -7.18 8.23
CA PRO A 58 2.53 -6.35 9.23
C PRO A 58 3.09 -4.93 9.26
N TYR A 59 2.32 -3.96 9.75
CA TYR A 59 2.72 -2.56 9.70
C TYR A 59 3.55 -2.12 10.95
N SER A 60 4.58 -1.27 10.77
CA SER A 60 5.35 -0.59 11.83
C SER A 60 6.15 0.62 11.29
N SER A 61 6.52 1.55 12.17
CA SER A 61 7.13 2.86 11.86
C SER A 61 8.43 2.86 11.07
N LEU A 62 9.21 1.79 11.17
CA LEU A 62 10.64 1.80 10.79
C LEU A 62 10.89 1.31 9.35
N SER A 63 9.88 1.39 8.50
CA SER A 63 9.86 0.76 7.18
C SER A 63 10.69 1.49 6.10
N LEU A 64 11.50 0.70 5.39
CA LEU A 64 12.25 1.12 4.20
C LEU A 64 11.43 1.11 2.89
N TYR A 65 10.15 0.72 2.91
CA TYR A 65 9.34 0.60 1.68
C TYR A 65 8.87 1.93 1.06
N HIS A 66 9.21 3.08 1.66
CA HIS A 66 8.96 4.43 1.10
C HIS A 66 9.68 4.74 -0.25
N LEU A 67 10.35 3.76 -0.88
CA LEU A 67 11.26 3.92 -2.02
C LEU A 67 10.87 3.09 -3.26
N LEU A 68 9.61 2.68 -3.40
CA LEU A 68 9.14 1.81 -4.49
C LEU A 68 8.24 2.53 -5.51
N PRO A 69 8.32 2.21 -6.83
CA PRO A 69 7.49 2.85 -7.86
C PRO A 69 6.00 2.48 -7.77
N GLN A 70 5.12 3.47 -7.94
CA GLN A 70 3.65 3.36 -7.73
C GLN A 70 2.97 2.36 -8.69
N VAL A 71 3.44 2.23 -9.94
CA VAL A 71 2.90 1.32 -10.99
C VAL A 71 2.74 -0.13 -10.49
N VAL A 72 3.61 -0.56 -9.58
CA VAL A 72 3.58 -1.90 -8.97
C VAL A 72 2.31 -2.14 -8.14
N HIS A 73 1.77 -1.10 -7.54
CA HIS A 73 0.64 -1.16 -6.60
C HIS A 73 -0.70 -1.23 -7.34
N GLU A 74 -0.83 -0.50 -8.45
CA GLU A 74 -2.05 -0.41 -9.27
C GLU A 74 -2.35 -1.73 -9.99
N VAL A 75 -1.34 -2.35 -10.61
CA VAL A 75 -1.52 -3.63 -11.34
C VAL A 75 -1.98 -4.73 -10.38
N TRP A 76 -1.47 -4.77 -9.16
CA TRP A 76 -1.87 -5.72 -8.11
C TRP A 76 -3.37 -5.61 -7.80
N GLN A 77 -3.88 -4.40 -7.56
CA GLN A 77 -5.30 -4.16 -7.26
C GLN A 77 -6.21 -4.55 -8.43
N SER A 78 -5.77 -4.29 -9.67
CA SER A 78 -6.57 -4.54 -10.90
C SER A 78 -6.88 -6.02 -11.20
N GLN A 79 -6.19 -6.96 -10.53
CA GLN A 79 -6.17 -8.38 -10.92
C GLN A 79 -6.69 -9.35 -9.85
N THR A 80 -7.08 -8.83 -8.68
CA THR A 80 -7.70 -9.63 -7.59
C THR A 80 -9.24 -9.61 -7.59
N GLN A 81 -9.89 -8.84 -8.47
CA GLN A 81 -11.35 -8.87 -8.62
C GLN A 81 -11.83 -10.08 -9.47
N PRO A 82 -12.92 -10.77 -9.07
CA PRO A 82 -13.57 -11.78 -9.91
C PRO A 82 -14.13 -11.19 -11.21
N ALA A 83 -14.20 -12.01 -12.27
CA ALA A 83 -14.91 -11.64 -13.49
C ALA A 83 -16.42 -11.92 -13.34
N PRO A 84 -17.31 -11.08 -13.90
CA PRO A 84 -18.73 -11.38 -14.00
C PRO A 84 -18.98 -12.69 -14.76
N GLN A 85 -20.07 -13.39 -14.42
CA GLN A 85 -20.57 -14.55 -15.16
C GLN A 85 -21.81 -14.14 -15.95
N ASP A 86 -21.74 -14.23 -17.28
CA ASP A 86 -22.89 -14.00 -18.16
C ASP A 86 -23.86 -15.19 -18.08
N GLY A 87 -24.82 -15.10 -17.16
CA GLY A 87 -25.80 -16.15 -16.88
C GLY A 87 -26.97 -16.19 -17.86
N SER A 88 -26.78 -16.79 -19.04
CA SER A 88 -27.88 -17.02 -20.00
C SER A 88 -28.57 -18.38 -19.78
N THR A 89 -29.73 -18.43 -19.14
CA THR A 89 -30.80 -19.43 -19.35
C THR A 89 -32.06 -19.11 -18.53
N GLY A 90 -33.23 -19.63 -18.94
CA GLY A 90 -34.29 -20.00 -17.97
C GLY A 90 -35.54 -19.13 -17.87
N SER A 91 -36.14 -18.67 -18.98
CA SER A 91 -37.50 -18.10 -18.95
C SER A 91 -38.55 -19.20 -18.72
N HIS A 92 -38.98 -19.43 -17.48
CA HIS A 92 -40.18 -20.19 -17.16
C HIS A 92 -41.34 -19.24 -16.85
N SER A 93 -42.18 -18.98 -17.85
CA SER A 93 -43.51 -18.40 -17.65
C SER A 93 -44.51 -19.50 -17.30
N SER A 94 -45.37 -19.23 -16.33
CA SER A 94 -46.50 -20.09 -15.96
C SER A 94 -47.73 -19.22 -15.66
N ASP A 95 -48.39 -18.78 -16.73
CA ASP A 95 -49.68 -18.10 -16.67
C ASP A 95 -50.73 -18.92 -17.42
N ALA A 96 -51.90 -19.08 -16.80
CA ALA A 96 -53.02 -19.83 -17.34
C ALA A 96 -54.17 -18.87 -17.66
N GLY A 97 -54.37 -18.57 -18.95
CA GLY A 97 -55.45 -17.70 -19.43
C GLY A 97 -55.96 -18.18 -20.78
N ALA A 98 -57.19 -18.70 -20.82
CA ALA A 98 -57.79 -19.24 -22.04
C ALA A 98 -58.88 -18.30 -22.59
N SER A 99 -58.90 -18.08 -23.91
CA SER A 99 -60.14 -18.18 -24.71
C SER A 99 -59.93 -18.02 -26.22
N THR A 100 -60.38 -19.02 -26.99
CA THR A 100 -61.09 -18.94 -28.30
C THR A 100 -60.82 -17.80 -29.31
N GLY A 101 -60.48 -18.15 -30.57
CA GLY A 101 -60.61 -17.25 -31.73
C GLY A 101 -60.35 -17.89 -33.11
N HIS A 102 -61.32 -17.80 -34.03
CA HIS A 102 -61.27 -18.19 -35.46
C HIS A 102 -60.65 -17.06 -36.34
N ARG A 103 -60.33 -17.19 -37.65
CA ARG A 103 -59.93 -18.32 -38.55
C ARG A 103 -59.68 -17.78 -39.99
N ALA A 104 -58.51 -18.10 -40.58
CA ALA A 104 -58.16 -18.18 -42.03
C ALA A 104 -58.14 -16.95 -43.00
N GLY A 105 -57.11 -16.94 -43.87
CA GLY A 105 -57.10 -16.44 -45.27
C GLY A 105 -56.56 -15.02 -45.55
N THR A 106 -56.00 -14.66 -46.72
CA THR A 106 -55.24 -15.37 -47.79
C THR A 106 -54.67 -14.34 -48.81
N GLU A 107 -53.61 -14.67 -49.57
CA GLU A 107 -53.24 -14.11 -50.91
C GLU A 107 -52.80 -12.60 -51.02
N THR A 108 -51.62 -12.17 -51.53
CA THR A 108 -50.97 -12.15 -52.90
C THR A 108 -51.57 -11.17 -53.93
N ALA A 109 -50.85 -10.46 -54.83
CA ALA A 109 -49.41 -10.11 -54.98
C ALA A 109 -49.16 -9.08 -56.16
N SER A 110 -47.93 -8.55 -56.26
CA SER A 110 -47.19 -8.11 -57.49
C SER A 110 -47.57 -6.89 -58.39
N GLY A 111 -46.53 -6.12 -58.77
CA GLY A 111 -46.39 -5.34 -60.04
C GLY A 111 -46.85 -3.87 -60.04
N SER A 112 -46.34 -2.94 -60.89
CA SER A 112 -45.10 -2.87 -61.72
C SER A 112 -44.88 -1.43 -62.26
N ALA A 113 -43.68 -1.10 -62.79
CA ALA A 113 -43.27 0.21 -63.35
C ALA A 113 -43.61 0.35 -64.88
N PRO A 114 -43.11 1.28 -65.77
CA PRO A 114 -41.95 2.22 -65.66
C PRO A 114 -42.03 3.62 -66.36
N GLN A 115 -40.95 4.44 -66.19
CA GLN A 115 -40.33 5.43 -67.13
C GLN A 115 -41.15 6.61 -67.73
N ALA A 116 -40.60 7.79 -68.10
CA ALA A 116 -39.29 8.48 -67.95
C ALA A 116 -39.57 10.03 -68.04
N THR A 117 -38.69 11.04 -68.16
CA THR A 117 -37.23 11.27 -68.46
C THR A 117 -36.87 12.66 -67.83
N ALA A 118 -35.76 13.42 -67.97
CA ALA A 118 -34.48 13.43 -68.73
C ALA A 118 -33.41 14.28 -67.95
N ALA A 119 -32.28 14.66 -68.60
CA ALA A 119 -31.18 15.51 -68.10
C ALA A 119 -30.48 16.23 -69.32
N PRO A 120 -29.40 17.06 -69.22
CA PRO A 120 -28.27 17.10 -68.27
C PRO A 120 -27.94 18.55 -67.75
N ALA A 121 -26.79 18.93 -67.16
CA ALA A 121 -25.49 18.28 -66.95
C ALA A 121 -24.67 18.83 -65.76
N SER A 122 -24.00 17.95 -64.99
CA SER A 122 -22.57 18.06 -64.59
C SER A 122 -22.15 16.83 -63.74
N SER A 123 -20.92 16.33 -63.94
CA SER A 123 -20.30 15.14 -63.29
C SER A 123 -18.76 15.27 -63.40
N PRO A 124 -17.86 14.52 -62.70
CA PRO A 124 -17.90 13.10 -62.27
C PRO A 124 -18.12 12.91 -60.74
N ALA A 125 -18.57 11.78 -60.18
CA ALA A 125 -18.15 10.36 -60.27
C ALA A 125 -16.83 10.05 -59.49
N GLU A 126 -16.66 8.94 -58.75
CA GLU A 126 -17.57 7.82 -58.45
C GLU A 126 -17.12 6.98 -57.22
N SER A 127 -18.05 6.16 -56.69
CA SER A 127 -17.86 4.85 -56.01
C SER A 127 -16.82 4.61 -54.88
N ALA A 128 -17.38 4.21 -53.73
CA ALA A 128 -16.92 3.13 -52.84
C ALA A 128 -15.58 3.23 -52.07
N ARG A 129 -15.68 3.52 -50.76
CA ARG A 129 -15.56 2.50 -49.68
C ARG A 129 -15.84 3.09 -48.30
N THR A 130 -16.71 2.44 -47.53
CA THR A 130 -16.76 2.60 -46.06
C THR A 130 -15.61 1.83 -45.43
N SER A 131 -14.62 2.54 -44.88
CA SER A 131 -13.53 1.95 -44.09
C SER A 131 -13.29 2.77 -42.82
N SER A 132 -13.70 2.22 -41.67
CA SER A 132 -13.63 2.87 -40.36
C SER A 132 -12.20 2.94 -39.82
N PRO A 133 -11.76 4.08 -39.24
CA PRO A 133 -10.55 4.15 -38.43
C PRO A 133 -10.86 4.16 -36.92
N THR A 134 -11.69 3.23 -36.43
CA THR A 134 -12.04 3.08 -35.00
C THR A 134 -10.91 2.44 -34.16
N ALA A 135 -9.65 2.75 -34.47
CA ALA A 135 -8.50 1.90 -34.13
C ALA A 135 -7.47 2.52 -33.16
N ALA A 136 -7.46 3.85 -32.96
CA ALA A 136 -6.35 4.53 -32.26
C ALA A 136 -6.49 4.59 -30.72
N ALA A 137 -7.70 4.60 -30.18
CA ALA A 137 -7.92 4.72 -28.72
C ALA A 137 -7.77 3.40 -27.94
N GLY A 138 -7.81 2.25 -28.62
CA GLY A 138 -7.57 0.94 -27.99
C GLY A 138 -6.08 0.69 -27.74
N SER A 139 -5.21 1.11 -28.67
CA SER A 139 -3.81 0.71 -28.73
C SER A 139 -2.98 1.02 -27.48
N ASP A 140 -3.27 2.11 -26.75
CA ASP A 140 -2.50 2.47 -25.55
C ASP A 140 -2.82 1.60 -24.33
N ARG A 141 -4.09 1.23 -24.13
CA ARG A 141 -4.45 0.22 -23.12
C ARG A 141 -4.01 -1.17 -23.57
N ASP A 142 -4.10 -1.47 -24.87
CA ASP A 142 -3.71 -2.75 -25.43
C ASP A 142 -2.20 -3.00 -25.35
N TRP A 143 -1.30 -2.02 -25.55
CA TRP A 143 0.14 -2.30 -25.41
C TRP A 143 0.55 -2.56 -23.96
N LEU A 144 -0.08 -1.90 -22.97
CA LEU A 144 0.16 -2.20 -21.55
C LEU A 144 -0.33 -3.61 -21.19
N HIS A 145 -1.57 -3.96 -21.53
CA HIS A 145 -2.10 -5.30 -21.24
C HIS A 145 -1.40 -6.40 -22.05
N ASN A 146 -1.07 -6.17 -23.32
CA ASN A 146 -0.33 -7.15 -24.13
C ASN A 146 1.15 -7.24 -23.71
N GLY A 147 1.76 -6.14 -23.28
CA GLY A 147 3.10 -6.13 -22.69
C GLY A 147 3.15 -6.95 -21.39
N LEU A 148 2.18 -6.77 -20.49
CA LEU A 148 2.07 -7.57 -19.26
C LEU A 148 1.78 -9.05 -19.56
N ARG A 149 0.96 -9.36 -20.57
CA ARG A 149 0.70 -10.73 -21.05
C ARG A 149 1.95 -11.40 -21.62
N ILE A 150 2.68 -10.71 -22.49
CA ILE A 150 3.95 -11.21 -23.06
C ILE A 150 4.96 -11.43 -21.93
N GLY A 151 5.10 -10.47 -21.01
CA GLY A 151 5.94 -10.59 -19.82
C GLY A 151 5.58 -11.79 -18.95
N ALA A 152 4.29 -12.03 -18.69
CA ALA A 152 3.80 -13.16 -17.91
C ALA A 152 4.05 -14.52 -18.60
N VAL A 153 3.93 -14.61 -19.93
CA VAL A 153 4.25 -15.83 -20.71
C VAL A 153 5.76 -16.08 -20.73
N VAL A 154 6.57 -15.06 -20.97
CA VAL A 154 8.05 -15.16 -20.93
C VAL A 154 8.53 -15.55 -19.53
N TRP A 155 7.93 -14.97 -18.48
CA TRP A 155 8.20 -15.32 -17.09
C TRP A 155 7.90 -16.78 -16.80
N LEU A 156 6.71 -17.27 -17.17
CA LEU A 156 6.30 -18.67 -16.99
C LEU A 156 7.19 -19.64 -17.78
N GLY A 157 7.57 -19.27 -19.02
CA GLY A 157 8.49 -20.04 -19.84
C GLY A 157 9.88 -20.18 -19.20
N GLY A 158 10.43 -19.08 -18.67
CA GLY A 158 11.70 -19.10 -17.93
C GLY A 158 11.64 -19.94 -16.65
N LEU A 159 10.55 -19.81 -15.87
CA LEU A 159 10.30 -20.63 -14.68
C LEU A 159 10.21 -22.13 -15.03
N ALA A 160 9.46 -22.49 -16.08
CA ALA A 160 9.33 -23.87 -16.56
C ALA A 160 10.67 -24.44 -17.05
N ALA A 161 11.46 -23.66 -17.80
CA ALA A 161 12.78 -24.08 -18.28
C ALA A 161 13.76 -24.33 -17.13
N LEU A 162 13.78 -23.46 -16.11
CA LEU A 162 14.64 -23.62 -14.93
C LEU A 162 14.22 -24.81 -14.06
N LEU A 163 12.91 -25.02 -13.87
CA LEU A 163 12.38 -26.21 -13.19
C LEU A 163 12.72 -27.50 -13.95
N ALA A 164 12.56 -27.53 -15.28
CA ALA A 164 12.92 -28.67 -16.11
C ALA A 164 14.44 -28.97 -16.04
N TYR A 165 15.29 -27.95 -16.15
CA TYR A 165 16.74 -28.07 -15.97
C TYR A 165 17.11 -28.62 -14.59
N TYR A 166 16.49 -28.10 -13.53
CA TYR A 166 16.70 -28.58 -12.16
C TYR A 166 16.25 -30.04 -11.96
N LEU A 167 15.10 -30.43 -12.52
CA LEU A 167 14.60 -31.81 -12.47
C LEU A 167 15.49 -32.77 -13.28
N LEU A 168 15.98 -32.35 -14.45
CA LEU A 168 16.92 -33.14 -15.25
C LEU A 168 18.26 -33.32 -14.53
N ALA A 169 18.79 -32.27 -13.92
CA ALA A 169 20.06 -32.32 -13.21
C ALA A 169 19.98 -33.09 -11.88
N THR A 170 18.90 -32.93 -11.10
CA THR A 170 18.67 -33.76 -9.89
C THR A 170 18.43 -35.22 -10.24
N ARG A 171 17.74 -35.53 -11.36
CA ARG A 171 17.67 -36.91 -11.90
C ARG A 171 19.03 -37.43 -12.37
N ARG A 172 19.87 -36.59 -12.99
CA ARG A 172 21.23 -36.97 -13.40
C ARG A 172 22.13 -37.25 -12.19
N PHE A 173 22.03 -36.45 -11.14
CA PHE A 173 22.71 -36.68 -9.87
C PHE A 173 22.21 -37.95 -9.17
N ALA A 174 20.89 -38.13 -9.10
CA ALA A 174 20.29 -39.36 -8.56
C ALA A 174 20.80 -40.62 -9.28
N ARG A 175 21.01 -40.55 -10.60
CA ARG A 175 21.59 -41.64 -11.42
C ARG A 175 23.10 -41.81 -11.27
N SER A 176 23.86 -40.79 -10.86
CA SER A 176 25.29 -40.99 -10.54
C SER A 176 25.48 -41.59 -9.15
N VAL A 177 24.63 -41.23 -8.18
CA VAL A 177 24.70 -41.80 -6.81
C VAL A 177 23.82 -43.04 -6.60
N SER A 178 23.06 -43.51 -7.60
CA SER A 178 22.27 -44.74 -7.47
C SER A 178 23.12 -46.02 -7.45
N GLY A 179 24.39 -45.93 -7.87
CA GLY A 179 25.39 -46.99 -7.71
C GLY A 179 26.23 -46.86 -6.44
N ALA A 180 25.93 -45.90 -5.55
CA ALA A 180 26.68 -45.73 -4.30
C ALA A 180 26.44 -46.91 -3.35
N ARG A 181 27.54 -47.54 -2.90
CA ARG A 181 27.48 -48.64 -1.94
C ARG A 181 27.21 -48.06 -0.54
N ARG A 182 26.46 -48.79 0.28
CA ARG A 182 26.26 -48.42 1.68
C ARG A 182 27.55 -48.73 2.45
N ILE A 183 27.98 -47.81 3.31
CA ILE A 183 29.09 -48.07 4.22
C ILE A 183 28.55 -48.88 5.41
N ASP A 184 29.04 -50.10 5.53
CA ASP A 184 28.75 -51.03 6.63
C ASP A 184 30.03 -51.38 7.43
N ASP A 185 31.05 -50.52 7.34
CA ASP A 185 32.27 -50.57 8.14
C ASP A 185 32.01 -50.08 9.58
N GLU A 186 32.32 -50.91 10.57
CA GLU A 186 32.03 -50.64 11.98
C GLU A 186 32.82 -49.45 12.56
N ALA A 187 34.03 -49.17 12.05
CA ALA A 187 34.78 -47.99 12.46
C ALA A 187 34.12 -46.72 11.91
N VAL A 188 33.71 -46.72 10.63
CA VAL A 188 32.98 -45.58 10.05
C VAL A 188 31.61 -45.39 10.70
N LEU A 189 30.90 -46.48 11.01
CA LEU A 189 29.59 -46.44 11.65
C LEU A 189 29.66 -45.97 13.11
N SER A 190 30.64 -46.42 13.89
CA SER A 190 30.84 -45.95 15.27
C SER A 190 31.19 -44.46 15.34
N VAL A 191 32.04 -43.96 14.43
CA VAL A 191 32.30 -42.51 14.28
C VAL A 191 31.02 -41.76 13.88
N LEU A 192 30.23 -42.28 12.94
CA LEU A 192 28.97 -41.68 12.51
C LEU A 192 27.97 -41.58 13.66
N GLU A 193 27.80 -42.64 14.44
CA GLU A 193 26.90 -42.66 15.60
C GLU A 193 27.40 -41.74 16.72
N ALA A 194 28.71 -41.74 17.04
CA ALA A 194 29.29 -40.80 17.99
C ALA A 194 29.09 -39.33 17.56
N CYS A 195 29.20 -39.01 16.27
CA CYS A 195 28.88 -37.69 15.74
C CYS A 195 27.37 -37.37 15.82
N LYS A 196 26.49 -38.36 15.61
CA LYS A 196 25.03 -38.20 15.79
C LYS A 196 24.67 -37.97 17.26
N GLU A 197 25.27 -38.67 18.20
CA GLU A 197 25.08 -38.46 19.64
C GLU A 197 25.56 -37.07 20.08
N ARG A 198 26.79 -36.67 19.71
CA ARG A 198 27.33 -35.31 19.94
C ARG A 198 26.42 -34.21 19.38
N LEU A 199 25.64 -34.50 18.34
CA LEU A 199 24.63 -33.59 17.76
C LEU A 199 23.19 -33.83 18.24
N GLY A 200 22.90 -34.86 19.04
CA GLY A 200 21.53 -35.20 19.47
C GLY A 200 20.60 -35.71 18.36
N ILE A 201 21.14 -36.29 17.28
CA ILE A 201 20.39 -36.73 16.09
C ILE A 201 19.84 -38.14 16.30
N LYS A 202 18.60 -38.23 16.79
CA LYS A 202 17.89 -39.51 17.01
C LYS A 202 17.45 -40.24 15.73
N ARG A 203 17.49 -39.59 14.55
CA ARG A 203 17.04 -40.19 13.30
C ARG A 203 18.16 -41.02 12.66
N ARG A 204 17.83 -42.22 12.16
CA ARG A 204 18.74 -43.03 11.33
C ARG A 204 19.03 -42.30 10.01
N ILE A 205 20.31 -42.15 9.72
CA ILE A 205 20.89 -41.55 8.50
C ILE A 205 21.96 -42.55 8.06
N ALA A 206 21.94 -42.97 6.80
CA ALA A 206 22.94 -43.90 6.28
C ALA A 206 24.09 -43.12 5.62
N ALA A 207 25.31 -43.67 5.73
CA ALA A 207 26.46 -43.25 4.96
C ALA A 207 26.63 -44.15 3.72
N TYR A 208 27.09 -43.57 2.62
CA TYR A 208 27.30 -44.22 1.34
C TYR A 208 28.64 -43.81 0.75
N GLU A 209 29.37 -44.76 0.17
CA GLU A 209 30.61 -44.53 -0.57
C GLU A 209 30.31 -44.45 -2.08
N THR A 210 30.97 -43.52 -2.78
CA THR A 210 30.89 -43.46 -4.25
C THR A 210 32.04 -42.67 -4.90
N GLY A 211 32.75 -43.29 -5.84
CA GLY A 211 33.71 -42.64 -6.75
C GLY A 211 33.07 -41.72 -7.79
N SER A 212 31.74 -41.51 -7.75
CA SER A 212 31.04 -40.58 -8.65
C SER A 212 31.10 -39.10 -8.18
N LEU A 213 31.55 -38.86 -6.94
CA LEU A 213 31.58 -37.55 -6.30
C LEU A 213 33.01 -37.16 -5.91
N SER A 214 33.35 -35.87 -6.03
CA SER A 214 34.64 -35.32 -5.58
C SER A 214 34.59 -34.73 -4.15
N SER A 215 33.39 -34.51 -3.61
CA SER A 215 33.13 -33.96 -2.28
C SER A 215 32.19 -34.89 -1.52
N PRO A 216 32.29 -34.97 -0.18
CA PRO A 216 31.16 -35.33 0.66
C PRO A 216 29.94 -34.45 0.36
N CYS A 217 28.75 -35.01 0.46
CA CYS A 217 27.50 -34.24 0.51
C CYS A 217 26.31 -35.00 1.11
N LEU A 218 25.47 -34.28 1.85
CA LEU A 218 24.13 -34.69 2.24
C LEU A 218 23.14 -34.58 1.06
N TYR A 219 22.50 -35.69 0.70
CA TYR A 219 21.48 -35.74 -0.37
C TYR A 219 20.21 -36.48 0.08
N GLY A 220 19.06 -36.12 -0.51
CA GLY A 220 17.75 -36.73 -0.23
C GLY A 220 16.90 -35.96 0.80
N LEU A 221 15.78 -35.39 0.35
CA LEU A 221 14.88 -34.56 1.18
C LEU A 221 14.04 -35.39 2.18
N ALA A 222 13.39 -36.45 1.68
CA ALA A 222 12.52 -37.32 2.48
C ALA A 222 13.30 -38.42 3.22
N LYS A 223 14.33 -38.97 2.56
CA LYS A 223 15.27 -39.97 3.10
C LYS A 223 16.70 -39.45 2.89
N PRO A 224 17.27 -38.74 3.88
CA PRO A 224 18.62 -38.19 3.77
C PRO A 224 19.69 -39.28 3.93
N GLY A 225 20.69 -39.24 3.06
CA GLY A 225 21.94 -40.01 3.16
C GLY A 225 23.15 -39.10 3.04
N ILE A 226 24.24 -39.46 3.70
CA ILE A 226 25.54 -38.80 3.54
C ILE A 226 26.33 -39.61 2.50
N TYR A 227 26.73 -38.97 1.42
CA TYR A 227 27.54 -39.59 0.37
C TYR A 227 28.98 -39.09 0.50
N VAL A 228 29.95 -40.00 0.46
CA VAL A 228 31.38 -39.73 0.69
C VAL A 228 32.19 -40.30 -0.50
N PRO A 229 33.19 -39.59 -1.03
CA PRO A 229 34.10 -40.14 -2.04
C PRO A 229 34.88 -41.34 -1.50
N GLU A 230 35.00 -42.41 -2.29
CA GLU A 230 35.80 -43.61 -1.94
C GLU A 230 37.25 -43.24 -1.58
N ASP A 231 37.88 -42.36 -2.39
CA ASP A 231 39.21 -41.79 -2.13
C ASP A 231 39.32 -41.14 -0.73
N LEU A 232 38.24 -40.56 -0.22
CA LEU A 232 38.25 -39.85 1.06
C LEU A 232 38.04 -40.80 2.24
N VAL A 233 37.26 -41.86 2.07
CA VAL A 233 37.15 -42.95 3.07
C VAL A 233 38.50 -43.67 3.22
N ALA A 234 39.24 -43.85 2.12
CA ALA A 234 40.54 -44.51 2.13
C ALA A 234 41.72 -43.67 2.68
N ILE A 235 41.60 -42.33 2.70
CA ILE A 235 42.72 -41.41 3.04
C ILE A 235 42.48 -40.63 4.35
N ALA A 236 41.23 -40.45 4.79
CA ALA A 236 40.93 -39.74 6.04
C ALA A 236 41.20 -40.62 7.27
N ASP A 237 41.96 -40.10 8.24
CA ASP A 237 42.01 -40.70 9.58
C ASP A 237 40.65 -40.56 10.30
N GLU A 238 40.46 -41.34 11.38
CA GLU A 238 39.21 -41.36 12.18
C GLU A 238 38.73 -39.96 12.60
N ARG A 239 39.67 -39.05 12.91
CA ARG A 239 39.37 -37.68 13.37
C ARG A 239 39.02 -36.77 12.19
N GLN A 240 39.70 -36.91 11.05
CA GLN A 240 39.32 -36.23 9.81
C GLN A 240 37.93 -36.69 9.33
N LEU A 241 37.66 -38.00 9.40
CA LEU A 241 36.35 -38.56 9.10
C LEU A 241 35.27 -38.02 10.05
N ALA A 242 35.54 -37.96 11.36
CA ALA A 242 34.66 -37.33 12.34
C ALA A 242 34.40 -35.85 12.01
N HIS A 243 35.41 -35.08 11.62
CA HIS A 243 35.27 -33.68 11.18
C HIS A 243 34.35 -33.54 9.96
N ILE A 244 34.47 -34.44 8.97
CA ILE A 244 33.66 -34.46 7.75
C ILE A 244 32.20 -34.82 8.08
N LEU A 245 31.99 -35.94 8.77
CA LEU A 245 30.64 -36.42 9.13
C LEU A 245 29.91 -35.43 10.03
N LEU A 246 30.61 -34.79 10.98
CA LEU A 246 30.06 -33.76 11.86
C LEU A 246 29.62 -32.49 11.09
N HIS A 247 30.27 -32.16 9.97
CA HIS A 247 29.87 -31.07 9.08
C HIS A 247 28.59 -31.40 8.31
N GLU A 248 28.52 -32.55 7.63
CA GLU A 248 27.32 -32.99 6.90
C GLU A 248 26.11 -33.20 7.84
N LEU A 249 26.34 -33.78 9.02
CA LEU A 249 25.30 -33.91 10.06
C LEU A 249 24.88 -32.55 10.63
N THR A 250 25.75 -31.53 10.62
CA THR A 250 25.38 -30.16 11.01
C THR A 250 24.48 -29.50 9.96
N HIS A 251 24.75 -29.68 8.66
CA HIS A 251 23.81 -29.29 7.60
C HIS A 251 22.46 -29.99 7.73
N TYR A 252 22.46 -31.30 8.04
CA TYR A 252 21.24 -32.05 8.28
C TYR A 252 20.45 -31.49 9.47
N LYS A 253 21.09 -31.32 10.64
CA LYS A 253 20.47 -30.78 11.86
C LYS A 253 19.87 -29.39 11.65
N ARG A 254 20.50 -28.58 10.81
CA ARG A 254 20.03 -27.23 10.41
C ARG A 254 18.94 -27.23 9.33
N ARG A 255 18.62 -28.38 8.73
CA ARG A 255 17.70 -28.53 7.58
C ARG A 255 18.15 -27.75 6.33
N ASP A 256 19.45 -27.52 6.17
CA ASP A 256 20.02 -26.67 5.10
C ASP A 256 19.66 -27.15 3.68
N LEU A 257 19.35 -28.45 3.49
CA LEU A 257 18.87 -29.01 2.22
C LEU A 257 17.47 -28.49 1.83
N TRP A 258 16.54 -28.40 2.78
CA TRP A 258 15.21 -27.83 2.58
C TRP A 258 15.27 -26.32 2.36
N LEU A 259 16.12 -25.63 3.11
CA LEU A 259 16.33 -24.19 2.98
C LEU A 259 16.96 -23.82 1.63
N ASN A 260 17.91 -24.62 1.13
CA ASN A 260 18.46 -24.46 -0.21
C ASN A 260 17.44 -24.76 -1.32
N LEU A 261 16.55 -25.75 -1.15
CA LEU A 261 15.44 -25.98 -2.08
C LEU A 261 14.52 -24.75 -2.14
N LEU A 262 14.08 -24.24 -0.99
CA LEU A 262 13.18 -23.09 -0.91
C LEU A 262 13.80 -21.83 -1.58
N TRP A 263 15.08 -21.57 -1.31
CA TRP A 263 15.84 -20.53 -2.01
C TRP A 263 15.93 -20.77 -3.52
N THR A 264 16.09 -22.02 -3.97
CA THR A 264 16.17 -22.35 -5.40
C THR A 264 14.85 -22.10 -6.12
N LEU A 265 13.73 -22.52 -5.52
CA LEU A 265 12.38 -22.27 -6.05
C LEU A 265 12.07 -20.77 -6.08
N THR A 266 12.44 -20.03 -5.02
CA THR A 266 12.28 -18.57 -4.97
C THR A 266 13.08 -17.88 -6.08
N VAL A 267 14.34 -18.25 -6.28
CA VAL A 267 15.17 -17.69 -7.36
C VAL A 267 14.65 -18.07 -8.74
N PHE A 268 13.99 -19.21 -8.92
CA PHE A 268 13.33 -19.55 -10.19
C PHE A 268 12.05 -18.73 -10.43
N VAL A 269 11.27 -18.42 -9.39
CA VAL A 269 10.14 -17.49 -9.49
C VAL A 269 10.63 -16.08 -9.84
N HIS A 270 11.71 -15.63 -9.22
CA HIS A 270 12.34 -14.33 -9.47
C HIS A 270 13.52 -14.42 -10.44
N TRP A 271 13.46 -15.27 -11.48
CA TRP A 271 14.63 -15.58 -12.31
C TRP A 271 15.23 -14.38 -13.05
N PHE A 272 14.41 -13.39 -13.37
CA PHE A 272 14.81 -12.13 -14.01
C PHE A 272 15.47 -11.14 -13.05
N ASN A 273 15.47 -11.41 -11.74
CA ASN A 273 15.93 -10.49 -10.71
C ASN A 273 17.40 -10.76 -10.30
N PRO A 274 18.38 -9.93 -10.69
CA PRO A 274 19.79 -10.13 -10.33
C PRO A 274 20.05 -10.04 -8.81
N VAL A 275 19.20 -9.35 -8.06
CA VAL A 275 19.28 -9.27 -6.58
C VAL A 275 19.06 -10.65 -5.96
N ALA A 276 18.10 -11.42 -6.46
CA ALA A 276 17.80 -12.76 -5.94
C ALA A 276 18.96 -13.74 -6.18
N TRP A 277 19.58 -13.70 -7.37
CA TRP A 277 20.78 -14.50 -7.68
C TRP A 277 21.99 -14.12 -6.81
N LEU A 278 22.25 -12.83 -6.64
CA LEU A 278 23.34 -12.32 -5.79
C LEU A 278 23.13 -12.70 -4.31
N ALA A 279 21.89 -12.56 -3.82
CA ALA A 279 21.49 -12.96 -2.48
C ALA A 279 21.71 -14.47 -2.27
N MET A 280 21.25 -15.32 -3.18
CA MET A 280 21.45 -16.76 -3.08
C MET A 280 22.94 -17.16 -3.06
N ARG A 281 23.78 -16.52 -3.89
CA ARG A 281 25.23 -16.75 -3.90
C ARG A 281 25.88 -16.37 -2.57
N LYS A 282 25.48 -15.25 -1.96
CA LYS A 282 26.04 -14.79 -0.68
C LYS A 282 25.47 -15.54 0.53
N MET A 283 24.20 -15.91 0.51
CA MET A 283 23.58 -16.80 1.49
C MET A 283 24.30 -18.16 1.55
N LYS A 284 24.59 -18.79 0.40
CA LYS A 284 25.37 -20.04 0.33
C LYS A 284 26.74 -19.91 1.00
N ALA A 285 27.53 -18.88 0.67
CA ALA A 285 28.82 -18.66 1.32
C ALA A 285 28.72 -18.44 2.84
N ASP A 286 27.60 -17.92 3.34
CA ASP A 286 27.38 -17.70 4.78
C ASP A 286 26.83 -18.95 5.48
N ARG A 287 26.10 -19.80 4.76
CA ARG A 287 25.63 -21.12 5.20
C ARG A 287 26.79 -22.03 5.59
N GLU A 288 27.88 -22.00 4.82
CA GLU A 288 29.08 -22.82 5.09
C GLU A 288 29.81 -22.34 6.36
N VAL A 289 30.08 -21.03 6.50
CA VAL A 289 30.73 -20.49 7.71
C VAL A 289 29.83 -20.66 8.95
N ALA A 290 28.51 -20.62 8.80
CA ALA A 290 27.57 -20.97 9.86
C ALA A 290 27.53 -22.48 10.18
N CYS A 291 28.02 -23.34 9.27
CA CYS A 291 28.14 -24.79 9.46
C CYS A 291 29.45 -25.09 10.19
N ASP A 292 30.57 -24.57 9.70
CA ASP A 292 31.88 -24.60 10.37
C ASP A 292 31.76 -24.11 11.83
N ALA A 293 31.13 -22.95 12.05
CA ALA A 293 30.89 -22.40 13.38
C ALA A 293 29.96 -23.27 14.26
N GLY A 294 29.14 -24.14 13.64
CA GLY A 294 28.32 -25.12 14.34
C GLY A 294 29.08 -26.38 14.74
N VAL A 295 29.97 -26.86 13.86
CA VAL A 295 30.91 -27.96 14.13
C VAL A 295 31.87 -27.58 15.27
N LEU A 296 32.42 -26.36 15.22
CA LEU A 296 33.34 -25.84 16.25
C LEU A 296 32.72 -25.76 17.65
N GLU A 297 31.44 -25.39 17.78
CA GLU A 297 30.75 -25.38 19.08
C GLU A 297 30.55 -26.78 19.68
N VAL A 298 30.68 -27.84 18.88
CA VAL A 298 30.66 -29.25 19.33
C VAL A 298 32.08 -29.75 19.64
N LEU A 299 33.04 -29.48 18.76
CA LEU A 299 34.44 -29.93 18.91
C LEU A 299 35.20 -29.16 20.02
N GLY A 300 34.96 -27.86 20.17
CA GLY A 300 35.69 -27.00 21.10
C GLY A 300 37.06 -26.52 20.58
N GLU A 301 37.68 -25.61 21.34
CA GLU A 301 38.87 -24.86 20.90
C GLU A 301 40.07 -25.75 20.52
N ARG A 302 40.34 -26.79 21.31
CA ARG A 302 41.50 -27.70 21.13
C ARG A 302 41.52 -28.41 19.78
N GLU A 303 40.36 -28.57 19.15
CA GLU A 303 40.19 -29.30 17.89
C GLU A 303 40.08 -28.36 16.68
N SER A 304 39.85 -27.05 16.90
CA SER A 304 39.60 -26.06 15.85
C SER A 304 40.67 -26.01 14.75
N SER A 305 41.94 -26.03 15.11
CA SER A 305 43.06 -26.05 14.15
C SER A 305 43.08 -27.33 13.32
N SER A 306 42.81 -28.48 13.94
CA SER A 306 42.74 -29.77 13.24
C SER A 306 41.57 -29.81 12.27
N TYR A 307 40.39 -29.29 12.67
CA TYR A 307 39.24 -29.11 11.80
C TYR A 307 39.53 -28.21 10.59
N GLY A 308 40.21 -27.08 10.80
CA GLY A 308 40.66 -26.19 9.72
C GLY A 308 41.63 -26.87 8.74
N MET A 309 42.51 -27.74 9.25
CA MET A 309 43.41 -28.54 8.40
C MET A 309 42.66 -29.61 7.58
N THR A 310 41.62 -30.25 8.14
CA THR A 310 40.76 -31.17 7.37
C THR A 310 40.05 -30.46 6.23
N LEU A 311 39.49 -29.25 6.45
CA LEU A 311 38.89 -28.45 5.38
C LEU A 311 39.92 -28.00 4.32
N LEU A 312 41.14 -27.63 4.73
CA LEU A 312 42.21 -27.32 3.79
C LEU A 312 42.63 -28.54 2.95
N MET A 313 42.69 -29.74 3.55
CA MET A 313 42.93 -30.99 2.82
C MET A 313 41.81 -31.26 1.80
N LEU A 314 40.54 -31.20 2.22
CA LEU A 314 39.40 -31.41 1.32
C LEU A 314 39.41 -30.39 0.16
N SER A 315 39.70 -29.11 0.42
CA SER A 315 39.82 -28.08 -0.62
C SER A 315 40.94 -28.36 -1.65
N ARG A 316 42.03 -29.01 -1.22
CA ARG A 316 43.14 -29.41 -2.10
C ARG A 316 42.83 -30.66 -2.94
N LEU A 317 42.01 -31.57 -2.42
CA LEU A 317 41.49 -32.70 -3.19
C LEU A 317 40.52 -32.20 -4.27
N LEU A 318 39.54 -31.38 -3.88
CA LEU A 318 38.57 -30.75 -4.79
C LEU A 318 39.23 -29.94 -5.91
N ALA A 319 40.29 -29.18 -5.60
CA ALA A 319 41.04 -28.41 -6.60
C ALA A 319 41.80 -29.26 -7.63
N ARG A 320 41.98 -30.57 -7.38
CA ARG A 320 42.60 -31.52 -8.32
C ARG A 320 41.54 -32.25 -9.17
N SER A 321 40.34 -32.48 -8.65
CA SER A 321 39.23 -33.17 -9.32
C SER A 321 38.46 -32.30 -10.32
N ALA A 322 39.16 -31.58 -11.21
CA ALA A 322 38.60 -30.58 -12.11
C ALA A 322 37.85 -31.19 -13.33
N VAL A 323 36.74 -31.91 -13.09
CA VAL A 323 35.88 -32.48 -14.16
C VAL A 323 34.72 -31.53 -14.47
N PRO A 324 34.63 -30.95 -15.68
CA PRO A 324 33.53 -30.06 -16.05
C PRO A 324 32.23 -30.87 -16.26
N ARG A 325 31.31 -30.81 -15.29
CA ARG A 325 29.97 -31.41 -15.37
C ARG A 325 28.90 -30.38 -15.02
N VAL A 326 27.72 -30.55 -15.63
CA VAL A 326 26.59 -29.58 -15.66
C VAL A 326 26.32 -28.94 -14.30
N ASN A 327 26.73 -27.68 -14.15
CA ASN A 327 26.79 -26.97 -12.88
C ASN A 327 25.44 -26.37 -12.47
N LEU A 328 24.59 -27.16 -11.79
CA LEU A 328 23.68 -26.59 -10.77
C LEU A 328 24.47 -25.98 -9.61
N SER A 329 25.65 -26.54 -9.38
CA SER A 329 26.73 -25.97 -8.61
C SER A 329 27.43 -24.83 -9.37
N HIS A 330 26.89 -23.61 -9.35
CA HIS A 330 27.74 -22.39 -9.49
C HIS A 330 28.67 -22.22 -8.26
N PHE A 331 29.21 -23.32 -7.75
CA PHE A 331 30.04 -23.48 -6.56
C PHE A 331 31.47 -23.74 -7.02
N LEU A 332 32.16 -22.68 -7.44
CA LEU A 332 33.57 -22.60 -7.10
C LEU A 332 33.61 -21.74 -5.84
N GLU A 333 33.97 -22.33 -4.70
CA GLU A 333 34.35 -21.55 -3.53
C GLU A 333 35.51 -20.65 -3.94
N ASP A 334 35.28 -19.34 -3.91
CA ASP A 334 36.34 -18.38 -4.14
C ASP A 334 37.45 -18.61 -3.10
N ARG A 335 38.72 -18.48 -3.50
CA ARG A 335 39.86 -18.48 -2.57
C ARG A 335 39.66 -17.47 -1.43
N HIS A 336 38.91 -16.39 -1.67
CA HIS A 336 38.45 -15.47 -0.64
C HIS A 336 37.50 -16.08 0.40
N GLU A 337 36.53 -16.90 -0.01
CA GLU A 337 35.56 -17.51 0.92
C GLU A 337 36.19 -18.68 1.69
N MET A 338 37.04 -19.50 1.08
CA MET A 338 37.85 -20.50 1.81
C MET A 338 38.81 -19.82 2.81
N LYS A 339 39.49 -18.74 2.42
CA LYS A 339 40.28 -17.91 3.35
C LYS A 339 39.41 -17.35 4.49
N ARG A 340 38.14 -17.01 4.23
CA ARG A 340 37.17 -16.55 5.23
C ARG A 340 36.81 -17.64 6.24
N ARG A 341 36.54 -18.88 5.77
CA ARG A 341 36.29 -20.07 6.62
C ARG A 341 37.46 -20.31 7.57
N ILE A 342 38.68 -20.44 7.04
CA ILE A 342 39.89 -20.69 7.84
C ILE A 342 40.21 -19.53 8.79
N THR A 343 40.01 -18.28 8.39
CA THR A 343 40.21 -17.10 9.27
C THR A 343 39.21 -17.05 10.43
N MET A 344 37.99 -17.56 10.23
CA MET A 344 36.98 -17.70 11.28
C MET A 344 37.36 -18.84 12.24
N ILE A 345 37.69 -20.02 11.70
CA ILE A 345 38.10 -21.20 12.46
C ILE A 345 39.31 -20.89 13.37
N ALA A 346 40.35 -20.25 12.83
CA ALA A 346 41.57 -19.89 13.57
C ALA A 346 41.36 -18.79 14.64
N LYS A 347 40.14 -18.22 14.76
CA LYS A 347 39.77 -17.20 15.75
C LYS A 347 38.64 -17.64 16.69
N PHE A 348 38.25 -18.91 16.63
CA PHE A 348 37.20 -19.47 17.46
C PHE A 348 37.55 -19.45 18.96
N LYS A 349 36.55 -19.18 19.79
CA LYS A 349 36.57 -19.48 21.24
C LYS A 349 35.28 -20.18 21.63
N LYS A 350 35.30 -21.11 22.59
CA LYS A 350 34.15 -21.93 22.95
C LYS A 350 33.01 -21.04 23.47
N GLY A 351 31.87 -21.04 22.78
CA GLY A 351 30.76 -20.15 23.05
C GLY A 351 30.70 -18.90 22.15
N SER A 352 31.77 -18.54 21.43
CA SER A 352 31.83 -17.32 20.61
C SER A 352 30.88 -17.34 19.42
N TYR A 353 30.42 -18.51 19.00
CA TYR A 353 29.48 -18.67 17.88
C TYR A 353 28.17 -19.34 18.30
N ARG A 354 27.86 -19.40 19.60
CA ARG A 354 26.49 -19.60 20.07
C ARG A 354 25.60 -18.46 19.57
N LEU A 355 24.35 -18.80 19.29
CA LEU A 355 23.33 -17.79 18.99
C LEU A 355 22.97 -17.15 20.34
N SER A 356 23.62 -16.04 20.68
CA SER A 356 23.31 -15.30 21.91
C SER A 356 21.90 -14.73 21.84
N ALA A 357 21.24 -14.54 22.98
CA ALA A 357 19.91 -13.94 23.02
C ALA A 357 19.89 -12.57 22.31
N ALA A 358 20.92 -11.74 22.54
CA ALA A 358 21.12 -10.46 21.85
C ALA A 358 21.22 -10.59 20.32
N ALA A 359 21.80 -11.68 19.79
CA ALA A 359 21.86 -11.91 18.35
C ALA A 359 20.51 -12.34 17.76
N ILE A 360 19.70 -13.09 18.51
CA ILE A 360 18.32 -13.43 18.12
C ILE A 360 17.46 -12.15 18.12
N VAL A 361 17.53 -11.36 19.19
CA VAL A 361 16.86 -10.06 19.31
C VAL A 361 17.27 -9.11 18.19
N LEU A 362 18.55 -9.07 17.80
CA LEU A 362 19.00 -8.26 16.67
C LEU A 362 18.40 -8.72 15.32
N VAL A 363 18.35 -10.02 15.04
CA VAL A 363 17.72 -10.53 13.80
C VAL A 363 16.21 -10.30 13.80
N LEU A 364 15.54 -10.38 14.95
CA LEU A 364 14.12 -10.05 15.08
C LEU A 364 13.87 -8.55 14.92
N ALA A 365 14.65 -7.68 15.56
CA ALA A 365 14.52 -6.23 15.43
C ALA A 365 14.80 -5.74 14.00
N VAL A 366 15.88 -6.22 13.37
CA VAL A 366 16.16 -5.97 11.95
C VAL A 366 15.08 -6.61 11.05
N GLY A 367 14.50 -7.73 11.46
CA GLY A 367 13.35 -8.35 10.80
C GLY A 367 12.10 -7.49 10.82
N VAL A 368 11.74 -6.91 11.98
CA VAL A 368 10.65 -5.93 12.10
C VAL A 368 10.92 -4.74 11.18
N VAL A 369 12.09 -4.11 11.29
CA VAL A 369 12.50 -2.95 10.46
C VAL A 369 12.43 -3.24 8.94
N LEU A 370 12.87 -4.42 8.50
CA LEU A 370 12.96 -4.76 7.07
C LEU A 370 11.71 -5.44 6.48
N ILE A 371 10.87 -6.11 7.28
CA ILE A 371 9.68 -6.81 6.77
C ILE A 371 8.42 -5.93 6.90
N THR A 372 8.36 -5.02 7.87
CA THR A 372 7.16 -4.21 8.12
C THR A 372 6.96 -3.03 7.15
N ILE A 373 5.72 -2.58 7.04
CA ILE A 373 5.24 -1.47 6.18
C ILE A 373 4.86 -0.27 7.08
N ALA A 374 5.08 0.99 6.70
CA ALA A 374 5.07 2.15 7.63
C ALA A 374 3.83 2.30 8.57
N SER A 375 4.03 2.78 9.82
CA SER A 375 2.97 3.23 10.76
C SER A 375 3.47 4.28 11.78
N ALA A 376 2.83 5.44 11.92
CA ALA A 376 3.33 6.53 12.78
C ALA A 376 2.93 6.39 14.28
N PRO A 377 3.86 6.56 15.24
CA PRO A 377 3.61 6.38 16.69
C PRO A 377 2.89 7.59 17.34
N ALA A 378 2.51 7.46 18.63
CA ALA A 378 1.73 8.45 19.41
C ALA A 378 2.19 8.58 20.89
N LYS A 379 2.14 9.80 21.47
CA LYS A 379 2.11 10.17 22.92
C LYS A 379 2.24 11.71 23.11
N SER A 380 2.01 12.30 24.31
CA SER A 380 2.74 13.54 24.68
C SER A 380 2.15 14.60 25.67
N VAL A 381 0.84 14.73 25.96
CA VAL A 381 0.32 15.94 26.69
C VAL A 381 -0.81 15.67 27.71
N VAL A 382 -0.68 16.18 28.96
CA VAL A 382 -1.73 16.64 29.93
C VAL A 382 -1.01 17.39 31.10
N PRO A 383 -1.53 18.49 31.68
CA PRO A 383 -1.92 19.77 31.08
C PRO A 383 -1.07 20.97 31.62
N SER A 384 -1.36 22.20 31.18
CA SER A 384 -0.53 23.40 31.38
C SER A 384 -0.79 24.19 32.68
N GLY A 385 0.26 24.87 33.18
CA GLY A 385 0.21 25.99 34.13
C GLY A 385 1.48 26.86 33.99
N ALA A 386 1.34 28.09 33.48
CA ALA A 386 2.45 29.01 33.17
C ALA A 386 3.14 29.56 34.46
N PRO A 387 4.45 29.92 34.46
CA PRO A 387 5.11 30.77 33.46
C PRO A 387 6.40 30.19 32.83
N ALA A 388 7.07 30.98 31.98
CA ALA A 388 8.12 30.52 31.08
C ALA A 388 9.49 30.24 31.75
N ALA A 389 9.82 28.97 31.96
CA ALA A 389 11.19 28.44 31.92
C ALA A 389 11.19 26.90 31.72
N ASN A 390 12.19 26.38 31.00
CA ASN A 390 12.48 24.97 30.68
C ASN A 390 11.92 23.88 31.64
N ALA A 391 10.91 23.11 31.22
CA ALA A 391 10.58 21.81 31.80
C ALA A 391 9.77 20.90 30.84
N GLY A 392 9.95 19.58 30.97
CA GLY A 392 8.95 18.52 30.71
C GLY A 392 8.24 18.42 29.36
N LYS A 393 8.64 17.46 28.51
CA LYS A 393 7.67 16.77 27.63
C LYS A 393 6.97 15.67 28.45
N GLU A 394 5.77 15.94 28.97
CA GLU A 394 4.97 14.92 29.67
C GLU A 394 3.48 14.94 29.33
N ASN A 395 2.91 13.75 29.31
CA ASN A 395 1.48 13.47 29.26
C ASN A 395 1.16 12.32 28.29
N ALA A 396 -0.13 12.11 27.99
CA ALA A 396 -0.57 11.16 26.96
C ALA A 396 -1.98 11.46 26.46
N SER A 397 -2.11 12.27 25.40
CA SER A 397 -3.34 12.31 24.60
C SER A 397 -3.54 10.94 23.97
N SER A 398 -4.59 10.23 24.34
CA SER A 398 -5.04 9.05 23.61
C SER A 398 -5.51 9.47 22.22
N ARG A 399 -5.01 8.82 21.17
CA ARG A 399 -5.62 8.96 19.84
C ARG A 399 -6.96 8.24 19.88
N LEU A 400 -7.97 8.84 19.25
CA LEU A 400 -9.23 8.15 19.00
C LEU A 400 -8.96 6.92 18.10
N PRO A 401 -9.62 5.78 18.32
CA PRO A 401 -9.37 4.55 17.57
C PRO A 401 -10.06 4.59 16.19
N ILE A 402 -9.63 5.52 15.33
CA ILE A 402 -10.22 5.77 14.00
C ILE A 402 -9.30 5.23 12.90
N GLU A 403 -9.81 4.34 12.05
CA GLU A 403 -9.10 3.73 10.92
C GLU A 403 -9.29 4.57 9.64
N ARG A 404 -8.65 5.75 9.59
CA ARG A 404 -8.78 6.73 8.50
C ARG A 404 -8.14 6.22 7.19
N LEU A 405 -8.98 5.97 6.17
CA LEU A 405 -8.55 5.57 4.81
C LEU A 405 -7.53 6.53 4.17
N ASN A 406 -7.68 7.84 4.42
CA ASN A 406 -6.82 8.90 3.90
C ASN A 406 -6.09 9.65 5.02
N ASP A 407 -5.50 8.96 6.01
CA ASP A 407 -4.80 9.66 7.10
C ASP A 407 -3.64 10.56 6.62
N TRP A 408 -3.11 10.34 5.42
CA TRP A 408 -2.14 11.23 4.78
C TRP A 408 -2.71 12.63 4.42
N ALA A 409 -4.04 12.81 4.43
CA ALA A 409 -4.72 14.06 4.17
C ALA A 409 -5.57 14.46 5.39
N LYS A 410 -5.05 15.39 6.20
CA LYS A 410 -5.75 15.96 7.36
C LYS A 410 -6.21 17.38 7.03
N TRP A 411 -7.30 17.85 7.63
CA TRP A 411 -7.77 19.22 7.45
C TRP A 411 -8.28 19.80 8.77
N PHE A 412 -8.13 21.11 8.92
CA PHE A 412 -8.37 21.80 10.18
C PHE A 412 -9.14 23.09 9.96
N HIS A 413 -10.12 23.35 10.81
CA HIS A 413 -10.84 24.63 10.86
C HIS A 413 -10.04 25.75 11.56
N SER A 414 -8.91 25.45 12.21
CA SER A 414 -8.16 26.42 13.00
C SER A 414 -6.63 26.22 12.96
N LEU A 415 -5.88 27.32 12.86
CA LEU A 415 -4.41 27.31 12.75
C LEU A 415 -3.69 26.81 14.01
N PRO A 416 -4.12 27.14 15.25
CA PRO A 416 -3.51 26.58 16.45
C PRO A 416 -3.62 25.05 16.51
N ARG A 417 -4.70 24.47 15.95
CA ARG A 417 -4.86 23.01 15.87
C ARG A 417 -4.06 22.42 14.71
N ALA A 418 -4.08 23.02 13.52
CA ALA A 418 -3.26 22.60 12.38
C ALA A 418 -1.75 22.55 12.73
N ALA A 419 -1.26 23.55 13.46
CA ALA A 419 0.13 23.62 13.91
C ALA A 419 0.54 22.50 14.90
N ALA A 420 -0.41 21.74 15.47
CA ALA A 420 -0.12 20.56 16.29
C ALA A 420 0.14 19.29 15.46
N PHE A 421 -0.13 19.32 14.14
CA PHE A 421 -0.01 18.16 13.22
C PHE A 421 1.12 18.27 12.19
N THR A 422 2.01 19.28 12.29
CA THR A 422 3.16 19.40 11.39
C THR A 422 4.41 19.97 12.08
N ASP A 423 5.57 19.37 11.78
CA ASP A 423 6.90 19.86 12.18
C ASP A 423 7.44 20.96 11.22
N VAL A 424 6.58 21.53 10.37
CA VAL A 424 6.92 22.67 9.50
C VAL A 424 6.64 23.98 10.23
N ALA A 425 7.69 24.75 10.53
CA ALA A 425 7.57 26.11 11.06
C ALA A 425 7.32 27.09 9.91
N PHE A 426 6.06 27.28 9.52
CA PHE A 426 5.65 28.19 8.44
C PHE A 426 5.19 29.57 8.94
N GLN A 427 5.09 30.51 8.01
CA GLN A 427 4.52 31.84 8.17
C GLN A 427 3.13 31.92 7.52
N VAL A 428 2.29 32.83 8.00
CA VAL A 428 0.93 33.08 7.50
C VAL A 428 0.72 34.59 7.30
N PRO A 429 -0.14 35.02 6.36
CA PRO A 429 -0.41 36.44 6.15
C PRO A 429 -1.24 37.05 7.29
N ASP A 430 -0.71 38.06 7.97
CA ASP A 430 -1.45 38.82 8.99
C ASP A 430 -2.52 39.76 8.39
N HIS A 431 -2.52 39.94 7.07
CA HIS A 431 -3.54 40.72 6.35
C HIS A 431 -4.31 39.83 5.38
N LEU A 432 -5.64 39.78 5.55
CA LEU A 432 -6.59 39.20 4.59
C LEU A 432 -7.41 40.34 3.95
N PRO A 433 -7.77 40.24 2.66
CA PRO A 433 -8.63 41.24 2.02
C PRO A 433 -10.04 41.22 2.62
N VAL A 434 -10.76 42.34 2.48
CA VAL A 434 -12.07 42.55 3.11
C VAL A 434 -13.05 41.45 2.72
N GLY A 435 -13.59 40.76 3.73
CA GLY A 435 -14.57 39.69 3.54
C GLY A 435 -13.98 38.35 3.10
N TYR A 436 -12.66 38.14 3.19
CA TYR A 436 -12.06 36.81 3.17
C TYR A 436 -11.84 36.27 4.59
N GLU A 437 -12.31 35.04 4.84
CA GLU A 437 -12.15 34.31 6.10
C GLU A 437 -11.47 32.95 5.81
N LEU A 438 -11.05 32.23 6.84
CA LEU A 438 -10.44 30.90 6.71
C LEU A 438 -11.51 29.83 6.43
N GLU A 439 -11.37 29.09 5.32
CA GLU A 439 -12.24 27.96 4.99
C GLU A 439 -11.69 26.64 5.54
N SER A 440 -10.43 26.32 5.24
CA SER A 440 -9.72 25.16 5.79
C SER A 440 -8.20 25.35 5.79
N ILE A 441 -7.52 24.57 6.62
CA ILE A 441 -6.08 24.35 6.55
C ILE A 441 -5.87 22.86 6.28
N ASP A 442 -5.50 22.53 5.05
CA ASP A 442 -5.28 21.16 4.61
C ASP A 442 -3.79 20.81 4.83
N ILE A 443 -3.49 19.74 5.57
CA ILE A 443 -2.13 19.21 5.77
C ILE A 443 -2.04 17.86 5.06
N LEU A 444 -1.24 17.82 4.01
CA LEU A 444 -1.05 16.67 3.14
C LEU A 444 0.34 16.08 3.38
N GLU A 445 0.41 15.08 4.25
CA GLU A 445 1.64 14.36 4.60
C GLU A 445 2.24 13.70 3.36
N LYS A 446 3.51 14.01 3.05
CA LYS A 446 4.24 13.44 1.88
C LYS A 446 3.46 13.51 0.55
N TYR A 447 2.69 14.57 0.34
CA TYR A 447 1.76 14.71 -0.78
C TYR A 447 2.36 14.31 -2.14
N VAL A 448 1.72 13.36 -2.82
CA VAL A 448 2.01 12.83 -4.18
C VAL A 448 3.41 13.17 -4.70
N GLN A 449 4.36 12.26 -4.49
CA GLN A 449 5.75 12.33 -4.95
C GLN A 449 6.64 13.41 -4.29
N ARG A 450 6.17 14.07 -3.21
CA ARG A 450 7.02 14.90 -2.34
C ARG A 450 7.59 14.09 -1.17
N ALA A 451 8.79 14.47 -0.75
CA ALA A 451 9.44 13.92 0.44
C ALA A 451 9.01 14.63 1.75
N GLU A 452 8.41 15.82 1.61
CA GLU A 452 8.07 16.76 2.68
C GLU A 452 6.58 17.09 2.61
N ASP A 453 6.01 17.48 3.74
CA ASP A 453 4.57 17.77 3.87
C ASP A 453 4.18 19.08 3.18
N LEU A 454 2.93 19.17 2.75
CA LEU A 454 2.31 20.39 2.21
C LEU A 454 1.22 20.88 3.17
N VAL A 455 1.35 22.12 3.64
CA VAL A 455 0.28 22.85 4.32
C VAL A 455 -0.37 23.80 3.32
N THR A 456 -1.69 23.77 3.20
CA THR A 456 -2.48 24.64 2.31
C THR A 456 -3.58 25.33 3.12
N LEU A 457 -3.47 26.64 3.32
CA LEU A 457 -4.51 27.47 3.91
C LEU A 457 -5.42 27.99 2.79
N ARG A 458 -6.68 27.57 2.78
CA ARG A 458 -7.71 28.07 1.85
C ARG A 458 -8.51 29.18 2.51
N PHE A 459 -8.53 30.34 1.87
CA PHE A 459 -9.31 31.51 2.28
C PHE A 459 -10.45 31.74 1.30
N LYS A 460 -11.57 32.27 1.79
CA LYS A 460 -12.79 32.40 0.99
C LYS A 460 -13.61 33.64 1.34
N SER A 461 -14.20 34.23 0.30
CA SER A 461 -15.14 35.34 0.35
C SER A 461 -16.45 34.96 -0.34
N GLY A 462 -17.54 35.67 0.00
CA GLY A 462 -18.85 35.49 -0.65
C GLY A 462 -19.59 34.21 -0.25
N TYR A 463 -19.38 33.70 0.96
CA TYR A 463 -20.08 32.51 1.50
C TYR A 463 -21.61 32.55 1.25
N GLY A 464 -22.15 31.48 0.66
CA GLY A 464 -23.58 31.36 0.35
C GLY A 464 -24.07 32.23 -0.81
N THR A 465 -23.18 32.77 -1.66
CA THR A 465 -23.54 33.58 -2.83
C THR A 465 -22.96 33.02 -4.13
N ASP A 466 -23.55 33.38 -5.27
CA ASP A 466 -23.04 33.02 -6.61
C ASP A 466 -21.69 33.67 -6.99
N ASN A 467 -21.15 34.55 -6.12
CA ASN A 467 -19.93 35.33 -6.36
C ASN A 467 -18.84 34.96 -5.34
N VAL A 468 -18.77 33.67 -4.98
CA VAL A 468 -17.67 33.10 -4.17
C VAL A 468 -16.33 33.39 -4.84
N ARG A 469 -15.35 33.76 -4.02
CA ARG A 469 -13.94 33.83 -4.41
C ARG A 469 -13.08 33.12 -3.38
N THR A 470 -11.99 32.51 -3.81
CA THR A 470 -11.01 31.88 -2.93
C THR A 470 -9.59 32.37 -3.22
N PHE A 471 -8.66 32.03 -2.34
CA PHE A 471 -7.24 31.91 -2.68
C PHE A 471 -6.58 30.89 -1.74
N GLU A 472 -5.44 30.35 -2.13
CA GLU A 472 -4.74 29.33 -1.34
C GLU A 472 -3.30 29.71 -1.08
N VAL A 473 -2.90 29.77 0.20
CA VAL A 473 -1.51 29.93 0.63
C VAL A 473 -0.95 28.55 0.97
N ASN A 474 0.13 28.18 0.30
CA ASN A 474 0.81 26.89 0.40
C ASN A 474 2.14 27.10 1.13
N ALA A 475 2.53 26.18 2.00
CA ALA A 475 3.84 26.13 2.63
C ALA A 475 4.39 24.68 2.66
N SER A 476 5.69 24.52 2.37
CA SER A 476 6.36 23.21 2.41
C SER A 476 7.88 23.35 2.51
N LYS A 477 8.57 22.39 3.14
CA LYS A 477 10.04 22.25 2.99
C LYS A 477 10.43 21.71 1.61
N GLY A 478 9.49 21.08 0.90
CA GLY A 478 9.67 20.64 -0.48
C GLY A 478 9.50 21.81 -1.46
N ASN A 479 10.41 21.94 -2.42
CA ASN A 479 10.35 22.98 -3.45
C ASN A 479 9.00 22.98 -4.20
N LEU A 480 8.21 24.04 -3.97
CA LEU A 480 6.84 24.17 -4.48
C LEU A 480 6.74 24.39 -5.99
N LEU A 481 7.82 24.76 -6.70
CA LEU A 481 7.81 24.78 -8.17
C LEU A 481 7.49 23.40 -8.76
N LYS A 482 7.81 22.32 -8.03
CA LYS A 482 7.44 20.93 -8.39
C LYS A 482 5.93 20.66 -8.34
N LYS A 483 5.11 21.55 -7.75
CA LYS A 483 3.64 21.50 -7.85
C LYS A 483 3.17 21.68 -9.30
N TYR A 484 3.92 22.48 -10.07
CA TYR A 484 3.53 22.95 -11.40
C TYR A 484 4.39 22.30 -12.52
N SER A 485 5.24 21.32 -12.20
CA SER A 485 6.14 20.69 -13.17
C SER A 485 5.60 19.41 -13.80
N ARG A 486 4.28 19.17 -13.72
CA ARG A 486 3.65 17.90 -14.12
C ARG A 486 2.87 18.06 -15.43
N GLN A 487 3.45 17.63 -16.55
CA GLN A 487 2.64 17.21 -17.68
C GLN A 487 1.90 15.93 -17.29
N GLU A 488 0.59 16.01 -17.07
CA GLU A 488 -0.24 14.82 -16.85
C GLU A 488 -0.53 14.11 -18.18
N GLY A 489 0.36 13.17 -18.52
CA GLY A 489 0.16 12.25 -19.63
C GLY A 489 -0.88 11.19 -19.29
N GLY A 490 -2.16 11.51 -19.52
CA GLY A 490 -3.30 10.59 -19.41
C GLY A 490 -4.37 11.04 -18.41
N ASP A 491 -5.62 11.15 -18.87
CA ASP A 491 -6.87 11.33 -18.11
C ASP A 491 -6.77 12.15 -16.81
N ALA A 492 -6.26 13.39 -16.93
CA ALA A 492 -6.57 14.43 -15.95
C ALA A 492 -8.11 14.59 -15.93
N ARG A 493 -8.76 14.15 -14.86
CA ARG A 493 -10.23 14.22 -14.70
C ARG A 493 -10.67 15.68 -14.58
N SER A 494 -10.81 16.37 -15.71
CA SER A 494 -11.42 17.68 -15.73
C SER A 494 -12.89 17.57 -15.31
N ILE A 495 -13.30 18.45 -14.41
CA ILE A 495 -14.71 18.64 -14.03
C ILE A 495 -15.41 19.65 -14.94
N ALA A 496 -14.70 20.19 -15.93
CA ALA A 496 -15.27 20.98 -17.01
C ALA A 496 -16.44 20.22 -17.68
N PRO A 497 -17.54 20.91 -18.03
CA PRO A 497 -18.65 20.26 -18.72
C PRO A 497 -18.25 19.68 -20.06
N ALA A 498 -18.89 18.56 -20.44
CA ALA A 498 -18.62 17.85 -21.69
C ALA A 498 -18.76 18.72 -22.96
N MET A 499 -19.46 19.85 -22.89
CA MET A 499 -19.58 20.83 -23.98
C MET A 499 -18.29 21.63 -24.26
N TRP A 500 -17.29 21.62 -23.37
CA TRP A 500 -15.97 22.21 -23.63
C TRP A 500 -15.05 21.27 -24.45
N GLY A 501 -15.44 20.01 -24.61
CA GLY A 501 -14.60 18.96 -25.21
C GLY A 501 -13.58 18.40 -24.21
N PRO A 502 -12.73 17.45 -24.64
CA PRO A 502 -11.66 16.91 -23.79
C PRO A 502 -10.65 18.00 -23.39
N ALA A 503 -10.08 17.83 -22.20
CA ALA A 503 -9.01 18.68 -21.69
C ALA A 503 -7.66 18.26 -22.30
N GLN A 504 -6.91 19.22 -22.84
CA GLN A 504 -5.56 19.01 -23.35
C GLN A 504 -4.53 18.98 -22.20
N PRO A 505 -3.31 18.44 -22.39
CA PRO A 505 -2.28 18.43 -21.35
C PRO A 505 -1.93 19.84 -20.87
N ARG A 506 -1.88 20.03 -19.55
CA ARG A 506 -1.54 21.31 -18.92
C ARG A 506 -0.15 21.80 -19.31
N THR A 507 -0.03 23.10 -19.53
CA THR A 507 1.24 23.78 -19.81
C THR A 507 1.50 24.84 -18.75
N PHE A 508 2.79 25.07 -18.46
CA PHE A 508 3.21 25.92 -17.35
C PHE A 508 4.34 26.85 -17.82
N ARG A 509 4.15 28.16 -17.61
CA ARG A 509 5.14 29.20 -17.87
C ARG A 509 5.71 29.70 -16.54
N TYR A 510 7.01 29.87 -16.48
CA TYR A 510 7.75 30.30 -15.30
C TYR A 510 8.45 31.62 -15.63
N GLU A 511 8.17 32.66 -14.84
CA GLU A 511 8.71 34.00 -15.04
C GLU A 511 9.30 34.51 -13.72
N GLU A 512 10.53 35.03 -13.73
CA GLU A 512 11.09 35.72 -12.57
C GLU A 512 10.27 36.99 -12.31
N ALA A 513 9.74 37.12 -11.10
CA ALA A 513 8.82 38.17 -10.72
C ALA A 513 9.17 38.73 -9.35
N THR A 514 8.85 40.01 -9.14
CA THR A 514 8.97 40.66 -7.83
C THR A 514 7.63 41.33 -7.51
N TYR A 515 6.92 40.79 -6.52
CA TYR A 515 5.72 41.42 -5.95
C TYR A 515 6.07 41.96 -4.57
N ALA A 516 5.65 43.18 -4.24
CA ALA A 516 5.90 43.79 -2.93
C ALA A 516 7.37 43.76 -2.45
N ASN A 517 8.32 43.94 -3.37
CA ASN A 517 9.78 43.81 -3.17
C ASN A 517 10.28 42.40 -2.78
N MET A 518 9.42 41.38 -2.82
CA MET A 518 9.75 39.98 -2.60
C MET A 518 10.08 39.30 -3.94
N PRO A 519 11.32 38.85 -4.18
CA PRO A 519 11.68 38.13 -5.39
C PRO A 519 11.15 36.69 -5.36
N GLY A 520 10.69 36.19 -6.49
CA GLY A 520 10.20 34.82 -6.64
C GLY A 520 9.90 34.47 -8.10
N THR A 521 9.09 33.44 -8.28
CA THR A 521 8.67 32.96 -9.60
C THR A 521 7.16 33.09 -9.73
N LEU A 522 6.71 33.86 -10.72
CA LEU A 522 5.34 33.80 -11.19
C LEU A 522 5.20 32.55 -12.06
N VAL A 523 4.33 31.63 -11.64
CA VAL A 523 3.93 30.47 -12.43
C VAL A 523 2.56 30.75 -13.05
N THR A 524 2.47 30.69 -14.37
CA THR A 524 1.21 30.72 -15.11
C THR A 524 0.89 29.33 -15.63
N GLU A 525 -0.19 28.75 -15.13
CA GLU A 525 -0.76 27.47 -15.54
C GLU A 525 -1.82 27.71 -16.63
N ILE A 526 -1.80 26.92 -17.70
CA ILE A 526 -2.71 27.05 -18.84
C ILE A 526 -3.30 25.68 -19.16
N GLN A 527 -4.63 25.59 -19.09
CA GLN A 527 -5.44 24.39 -19.33
C GLN A 527 -6.30 24.62 -20.59
N SER A 528 -5.86 24.07 -21.73
CA SER A 528 -6.59 24.15 -22.99
C SER A 528 -7.67 23.06 -23.11
N TYR A 529 -8.65 23.30 -23.97
CA TYR A 529 -9.76 22.40 -24.30
C TYR A 529 -10.00 22.39 -25.82
N ASP A 530 -10.65 21.36 -26.36
CA ASP A 530 -10.89 21.27 -27.81
C ASP A 530 -11.94 22.27 -28.33
N TRP A 531 -12.98 22.58 -27.55
CA TRP A 531 -14.14 23.40 -27.96
C TRP A 531 -14.37 24.63 -27.07
N HIS A 532 -13.40 24.97 -26.22
CA HIS A 532 -13.48 26.10 -25.29
C HIS A 532 -12.16 26.88 -25.24
N LEU A 533 -12.21 28.13 -24.80
CA LEU A 533 -11.00 28.92 -24.56
C LEU A 533 -10.15 28.30 -23.42
N PRO A 534 -8.81 28.40 -23.47
CA PRO A 534 -7.96 27.88 -22.40
C PRO A 534 -8.16 28.63 -21.09
N GLU A 535 -8.37 27.91 -19.99
CA GLU A 535 -8.34 28.49 -18.65
C GLU A 535 -6.90 28.89 -18.28
N VAL A 536 -6.71 30.11 -17.75
CA VAL A 536 -5.42 30.56 -17.22
C VAL A 536 -5.49 30.71 -15.70
N ALA A 537 -4.57 30.08 -14.97
CA ALA A 537 -4.36 30.27 -13.54
C ALA A 537 -2.95 30.80 -13.25
N LYS A 538 -2.78 31.53 -12.13
CA LYS A 538 -1.49 32.07 -11.70
C LYS A 538 -1.23 31.83 -10.22
N SER A 539 0.00 31.43 -9.93
CA SER A 539 0.53 31.27 -8.59
C SER A 539 1.86 32.01 -8.47
N PHE A 540 2.08 32.74 -7.38
CA PHE A 540 3.40 33.32 -7.09
C PHE A 540 4.11 32.44 -6.06
N VAL A 541 5.36 32.04 -6.35
CA VAL A 541 6.14 31.07 -5.57
C VAL A 541 7.43 31.74 -5.08
N TRP A 542 7.73 31.61 -3.79
CA TRP A 542 8.94 32.17 -3.17
C TRP A 542 9.50 31.24 -2.09
N GLN A 543 10.64 31.61 -1.49
CA GLN A 543 11.28 30.85 -0.42
C GLN A 543 11.71 31.79 0.72
N VAL A 544 11.47 31.38 1.96
CA VAL A 544 11.95 32.08 3.18
C VAL A 544 12.61 31.04 4.08
N GLY A 545 13.93 31.12 4.24
CA GLY A 545 14.70 30.10 4.96
C GLY A 545 14.68 28.74 4.24
N ASP A 546 14.36 27.68 4.96
CA ASP A 546 14.17 26.32 4.40
C ASP A 546 12.74 26.06 3.87
N VAL A 547 11.80 26.99 4.07
CA VAL A 547 10.39 26.83 3.67
C VAL A 547 10.10 27.54 2.35
N TRP A 548 9.52 26.80 1.42
CA TRP A 548 8.93 27.30 0.18
C TRP A 548 7.47 27.66 0.42
N TYR A 549 7.04 28.75 -0.21
CA TYR A 549 5.68 29.27 -0.15
C TYR A 549 5.12 29.45 -1.56
N SER A 550 3.81 29.25 -1.75
CA SER A 550 3.12 29.76 -2.93
C SER A 550 1.75 30.29 -2.59
N ILE A 551 1.34 31.37 -3.25
CA ILE A 551 -0.04 31.85 -3.22
C ILE A 551 -0.67 31.60 -4.59
N ASP A 552 -1.69 30.75 -4.64
CA ASP A 552 -2.50 30.49 -5.82
C ASP A 552 -3.64 31.54 -5.82
N PHE A 553 -3.44 32.65 -6.55
CA PHE A 553 -4.19 33.90 -6.33
C PHE A 553 -5.16 34.27 -7.47
N TYR A 554 -4.95 33.74 -8.67
CA TYR A 554 -5.73 34.08 -9.86
C TYR A 554 -6.08 32.84 -10.69
N SER A 555 -7.27 32.82 -11.24
CA SER A 555 -7.78 31.91 -12.27
C SER A 555 -8.83 32.62 -13.12
N GLU A 556 -9.05 32.15 -14.34
CA GLU A 556 -10.13 32.64 -15.19
C GLU A 556 -11.50 32.30 -14.56
N ASN A 557 -12.45 33.23 -14.65
CA ASN A 557 -13.78 33.09 -14.05
C ASN A 557 -14.78 32.67 -15.13
N HIS A 558 -15.31 31.45 -15.03
CA HIS A 558 -16.42 30.97 -15.86
C HIS A 558 -17.75 31.04 -15.10
N THR A 559 -18.82 31.32 -15.83
CA THR A 559 -20.18 31.39 -15.27
C THR A 559 -20.73 30.00 -14.99
N LEU A 560 -21.67 29.88 -14.05
CA LEU A 560 -22.40 28.62 -13.77
C LEU A 560 -23.17 28.06 -14.99
N LYS A 561 -23.35 28.86 -16.06
CA LYS A 561 -23.93 28.43 -17.34
C LYS A 561 -22.90 27.80 -18.29
N GLU A 562 -21.63 28.18 -18.14
CA GLU A 562 -20.51 27.61 -18.88
C GLU A 562 -19.95 26.39 -18.16
N GLY A 563 -19.93 26.38 -16.82
CA GLY A 563 -19.60 25.20 -16.01
C GLY A 563 -19.35 25.46 -14.53
N LEU A 564 -18.89 24.41 -13.83
CA LEU A 564 -18.24 24.51 -12.53
C LEU A 564 -16.72 24.42 -12.76
N PRO A 565 -15.98 25.55 -12.87
CA PRO A 565 -14.54 25.54 -13.07
C PRO A 565 -13.81 25.00 -11.83
N GLN A 566 -12.57 24.54 -11.98
CA GLN A 566 -11.77 24.05 -10.84
C GLN A 566 -11.31 25.15 -9.88
N HIS A 567 -11.39 26.42 -10.28
CA HIS A 567 -10.71 27.52 -9.62
C HIS A 567 -11.59 28.79 -9.58
N TRP A 568 -11.93 29.26 -8.38
CA TRP A 568 -12.58 30.57 -8.13
C TRP A 568 -11.58 31.59 -7.56
N ARG A 569 -10.31 31.50 -7.96
CA ARG A 569 -9.21 32.27 -7.38
C ARG A 569 -9.16 33.64 -8.05
N ASN A 570 -9.55 34.72 -7.37
CA ASN A 570 -9.57 36.05 -8.01
C ASN A 570 -9.26 37.19 -7.04
N LEU A 571 -8.00 37.22 -6.60
CA LEU A 571 -7.37 38.39 -6.00
C LEU A 571 -6.84 39.32 -7.11
N THR A 572 -7.13 40.61 -7.00
CA THR A 572 -6.43 41.64 -7.78
C THR A 572 -5.01 41.85 -7.25
N GLN A 573 -4.12 42.42 -8.07
CA GLN A 573 -2.76 42.77 -7.63
C GLN A 573 -2.75 43.69 -6.40
N LYS A 574 -3.75 44.56 -6.25
CA LYS A 574 -3.89 45.46 -5.10
C LYS A 574 -4.25 44.75 -3.79
N GLU A 575 -4.83 43.55 -3.87
CA GLU A 575 -5.11 42.68 -2.73
C GLU A 575 -3.93 41.75 -2.44
N LEU A 576 -3.22 41.30 -3.49
CA LEU A 576 -2.04 40.43 -3.41
C LEU A 576 -0.86 41.08 -2.68
N GLU A 577 -0.54 42.35 -2.97
CA GLU A 577 0.63 43.04 -2.38
C GLU A 577 0.55 43.17 -0.85
N PRO A 578 -0.57 43.65 -0.24
CA PRO A 578 -0.77 43.63 1.21
C PRO A 578 -0.59 42.25 1.84
N ILE A 579 -1.19 41.19 1.27
CA ILE A 579 -1.05 39.81 1.76
C ILE A 579 0.43 39.42 1.82
N LEU A 580 1.18 39.61 0.72
CA LEU A 580 2.60 39.26 0.64
C LEU A 580 3.49 40.04 1.63
N THR A 581 3.19 41.32 1.89
CA THR A 581 3.93 42.09 2.92
C THR A 581 3.63 41.66 4.36
N SER A 582 2.53 40.94 4.59
CA SER A 582 2.00 40.65 5.93
C SER A 582 2.44 39.31 6.53
N PHE A 583 3.31 38.55 5.85
CA PHE A 583 3.71 37.22 6.33
C PHE A 583 4.47 37.28 7.66
N VAL A 584 3.91 36.64 8.68
CA VAL A 584 4.47 36.54 10.04
C VAL A 584 4.48 35.08 10.52
N PRO A 585 5.35 34.70 11.48
CA PRO A 585 5.24 33.41 12.16
C PRO A 585 3.85 33.22 12.78
N VAL A 586 3.34 31.99 12.80
CA VAL A 586 1.98 31.64 13.31
C VAL A 586 1.65 32.30 14.66
N GLN A 587 2.60 32.37 15.59
CA GLN A 587 2.40 32.91 16.94
C GLN A 587 2.41 34.46 17.01
N GLN A 588 2.59 35.13 15.87
CA GLN A 588 2.68 36.59 15.74
C GLN A 588 1.53 37.19 14.92
N ALA A 589 0.69 36.36 14.28
CA ALA A 589 -0.56 36.80 13.65
C ALA A 589 -1.53 37.36 14.70
N ARG A 590 -2.16 38.49 14.38
CA ARG A 590 -3.03 39.30 15.27
C ARG A 590 -4.15 40.02 14.54
N ASN A 591 -3.97 40.36 13.26
CA ASN A 591 -4.92 41.13 12.47
C ASN A 591 -5.77 40.23 11.54
N ALA A 592 -5.27 39.03 11.21
CA ALA A 592 -6.02 37.99 10.50
C ALA A 592 -6.58 36.93 11.48
N THR A 593 -7.85 36.58 11.35
CA THR A 593 -8.51 35.54 12.15
C THR A 593 -8.28 34.15 11.56
N TYR A 594 -7.69 33.27 12.38
CA TYR A 594 -7.35 31.89 12.01
C TYR A 594 -8.14 30.83 12.80
N GLU A 595 -9.31 31.23 13.29
CA GLU A 595 -10.30 30.37 13.93
C GLU A 595 -11.55 30.35 13.05
N GLY A 596 -11.79 29.22 12.36
CA GLY A 596 -13.02 28.96 11.62
C GLY A 596 -14.17 28.72 12.60
N LEU A 597 -14.68 29.81 13.17
CA LEU A 597 -15.81 29.84 14.08
C LEU A 597 -17.11 29.59 13.29
N GLY A 598 -17.88 28.57 13.66
CA GLY A 598 -19.05 28.12 12.90
C GLY A 598 -18.75 27.05 11.85
N ASN A 599 -17.48 26.70 11.60
CA ASN A 599 -17.13 25.64 10.66
C ASN A 599 -17.18 24.26 11.33
N SER A 600 -17.67 23.25 10.59
CA SER A 600 -17.53 21.84 10.97
C SER A 600 -16.05 21.44 11.08
N PHE A 601 -15.71 20.44 11.89
CA PHE A 601 -14.33 19.98 12.02
C PHE A 601 -14.21 18.46 12.30
N PRO A 602 -13.18 17.80 11.74
CA PRO A 602 -12.93 16.38 11.96
C PRO A 602 -12.26 16.15 13.32
N LEU A 603 -12.50 14.99 13.93
CA LEU A 603 -11.89 14.60 15.20
C LEU A 603 -10.69 13.66 14.96
N TYR A 604 -9.58 13.94 15.65
CA TYR A 604 -8.32 13.19 15.57
C TYR A 604 -7.85 12.66 16.94
N ASP A 605 -8.05 13.41 18.03
CA ASP A 605 -7.74 12.99 19.40
C ASP A 605 -8.76 13.55 20.43
N GLU A 606 -8.54 13.25 21.73
CA GLU A 606 -9.45 13.69 22.81
C GLU A 606 -9.67 15.22 22.87
N GLN A 607 -8.73 16.03 22.38
CA GLN A 607 -8.90 17.49 22.35
C GLN A 607 -10.05 17.91 21.42
N ASP A 608 -10.17 17.25 20.26
CA ASP A 608 -11.28 17.52 19.33
C ASP A 608 -12.58 16.93 19.87
N LEU A 609 -12.50 15.78 20.56
CA LEU A 609 -13.66 15.15 21.19
C LEU A 609 -14.27 16.04 22.27
N THR A 610 -13.49 16.49 23.26
CA THR A 610 -13.98 17.40 24.31
C THR A 610 -14.41 18.76 23.75
N ALA A 611 -13.84 19.21 22.63
CA ALA A 611 -14.34 20.38 21.92
C ALA A 611 -15.73 20.13 21.30
N ALA A 612 -15.94 18.98 20.66
CA ALA A 612 -17.22 18.59 20.08
C ALA A 612 -18.30 18.35 21.15
N GLU A 613 -18.01 17.59 22.20
CA GLU A 613 -18.93 17.33 23.34
C GLU A 613 -19.40 18.63 23.99
N LYS A 614 -18.50 19.62 24.16
CA LYS A 614 -18.82 20.95 24.68
C LYS A 614 -19.78 21.75 23.78
N ILE A 615 -19.73 21.54 22.46
CA ILE A 615 -20.59 22.23 21.49
C ILE A 615 -21.96 21.53 21.40
N LEU A 616 -21.95 20.19 21.33
CA LEU A 616 -23.14 19.33 21.30
C LEU A 616 -23.97 19.41 22.59
N GLY A 617 -23.29 19.60 23.74
CA GLY A 617 -23.90 19.66 25.07
C GLY A 617 -24.17 18.30 25.71
N PHE A 618 -23.57 17.21 25.20
CA PHE A 618 -23.74 15.84 25.70
C PHE A 618 -22.52 14.96 25.42
N ASP A 619 -22.32 13.93 26.27
CA ASP A 619 -21.28 12.92 26.10
C ASP A 619 -21.61 12.00 24.92
N VAL A 620 -20.68 11.83 23.99
CA VAL A 620 -20.97 11.15 22.72
C VAL A 620 -20.70 9.64 22.78
N LYS A 621 -21.36 8.90 21.89
CA LYS A 621 -21.23 7.44 21.78
C LYS A 621 -20.30 7.07 20.61
N LEU A 622 -19.09 6.61 20.90
CA LEU A 622 -18.06 6.28 19.90
C LEU A 622 -17.44 4.88 20.15
N PRO A 623 -18.16 3.78 19.86
CA PRO A 623 -17.54 2.46 19.80
C PRO A 623 -16.42 2.42 18.74
N ALA A 624 -15.27 1.83 19.08
CA ALA A 624 -14.14 1.72 18.16
C ALA A 624 -14.43 0.77 16.98
N ALA A 625 -15.24 -0.27 17.24
CA ALA A 625 -15.62 -1.28 16.27
C ALA A 625 -16.97 -1.91 16.64
N LEU A 626 -17.59 -2.55 15.66
CA LEU A 626 -18.87 -3.25 15.71
C LEU A 626 -18.70 -4.65 15.12
N SER A 627 -19.69 -5.53 15.34
CA SER A 627 -19.77 -6.89 14.77
C SER A 627 -18.48 -7.68 14.99
N ASN A 628 -18.07 -7.78 16.27
CA ASN A 628 -16.85 -8.45 16.72
C ASN A 628 -15.52 -7.93 16.10
N GLY A 629 -15.52 -6.75 15.48
CA GLY A 629 -14.33 -6.14 14.88
C GLY A 629 -14.28 -6.19 13.35
N GLU A 630 -15.30 -6.74 12.68
CA GLU A 630 -15.38 -6.74 11.21
C GLU A 630 -15.64 -5.34 10.63
N VAL A 631 -16.38 -4.51 11.37
CA VAL A 631 -16.71 -3.11 11.05
C VAL A 631 -16.04 -2.19 12.07
N LYS A 632 -15.40 -1.11 11.62
CA LYS A 632 -14.60 -0.20 12.46
C LYS A 632 -14.97 1.26 12.22
N LEU A 633 -14.74 2.09 13.24
CA LEU A 633 -14.82 3.54 13.13
C LEU A 633 -13.74 4.06 12.16
N SER A 634 -14.15 4.72 11.07
CA SER A 634 -13.27 5.14 9.97
C SER A 634 -13.18 6.66 9.78
N ASP A 635 -14.20 7.41 10.21
CA ASP A 635 -14.16 8.87 10.33
C ASP A 635 -15.11 9.35 11.44
N VAL A 636 -14.82 10.52 12.00
CA VAL A 636 -15.67 11.25 12.96
C VAL A 636 -15.50 12.75 12.69
N MET A 637 -16.62 13.47 12.61
CA MET A 637 -16.67 14.92 12.40
C MET A 637 -17.82 15.54 13.20
N LEU A 638 -17.56 16.69 13.83
CA LEU A 638 -18.61 17.59 14.30
C LEU A 638 -19.11 18.40 13.11
N LEU A 639 -20.41 18.29 12.83
CA LEU A 639 -21.16 19.19 11.95
C LEU A 639 -21.73 20.35 12.78
N GLN A 640 -21.49 21.59 12.37
CA GLN A 640 -22.06 22.79 13.02
C GLN A 640 -23.24 23.37 12.24
N THR A 641 -24.22 23.88 12.98
CA THR A 641 -25.42 24.52 12.46
C THR A 641 -25.06 25.79 11.70
N GLY A 642 -25.46 25.88 10.43
CA GLY A 642 -25.15 27.06 9.60
C GLY A 642 -23.70 27.14 9.12
N ASP A 643 -22.93 26.05 9.17
CA ASP A 643 -21.58 25.97 8.60
C ASP A 643 -21.54 26.47 7.14
N ARG A 644 -20.60 27.36 6.86
CA ARG A 644 -20.48 28.06 5.57
C ARG A 644 -19.49 27.37 4.62
N ASN A 645 -18.68 26.43 5.09
CA ASN A 645 -17.74 25.68 4.25
C ASN A 645 -18.48 24.79 3.24
N THR A 646 -18.38 25.10 1.95
CA THR A 646 -19.28 24.53 0.92
C THR A 646 -18.86 23.15 0.42
N GLY A 647 -17.90 22.49 1.08
CA GLY A 647 -17.46 21.13 0.72
C GLY A 647 -18.50 20.03 1.03
N PHE A 648 -19.40 20.26 1.99
CA PHE A 648 -20.42 19.29 2.39
C PHE A 648 -21.77 19.59 1.75
N SER A 649 -22.42 18.54 1.26
CA SER A 649 -23.74 18.56 0.60
C SER A 649 -24.93 18.60 1.56
N PHE A 650 -24.75 18.07 2.77
CA PHE A 650 -25.75 18.14 3.84
C PHE A 650 -25.50 19.35 4.76
N ARG A 651 -26.58 19.83 5.38
CA ARG A 651 -26.59 20.80 6.46
C ARG A 651 -27.61 20.34 7.50
N PRO A 652 -27.18 20.05 8.74
CA PRO A 652 -28.12 19.77 9.79
C PRO A 652 -28.71 21.09 10.32
N ASP A 653 -29.99 21.03 10.73
CA ASP A 653 -30.67 22.15 11.39
C ASP A 653 -30.24 22.35 12.87
N ALA A 654 -29.32 21.49 13.36
CA ALA A 654 -28.72 21.54 14.70
C ALA A 654 -27.33 20.89 14.72
N ASP A 655 -26.52 21.17 15.74
CA ASP A 655 -25.16 20.62 15.86
C ASP A 655 -25.20 19.10 16.02
N ALA A 656 -24.33 18.39 15.31
CA ALA A 656 -24.36 16.93 15.23
C ALA A 656 -22.97 16.29 15.12
N LEU A 657 -22.75 15.18 15.83
CA LEU A 657 -21.58 14.33 15.57
C LEU A 657 -21.92 13.31 14.49
N TRP A 658 -21.29 13.40 13.32
CA TRP A 658 -21.32 12.35 12.29
C TRP A 658 -20.13 11.41 12.50
N SER A 659 -20.41 10.10 12.53
CA SER A 659 -19.43 9.02 12.64
C SER A 659 -19.64 8.02 11.50
N THR A 660 -18.60 7.73 10.73
CA THR A 660 -18.65 6.77 9.61
C THR A 660 -17.94 5.48 10.00
N TYR A 661 -18.65 4.36 9.95
CA TYR A 661 -18.13 3.02 10.18
C TYR A 661 -18.04 2.24 8.86
N ARG A 662 -16.96 1.50 8.66
CA ARG A 662 -16.74 0.70 7.43
C ARG A 662 -16.13 -0.64 7.79
N ALA A 663 -16.42 -1.65 6.97
CA ALA A 663 -15.64 -2.89 7.00
C ALA A 663 -14.22 -2.63 6.49
N SER A 664 -13.23 -3.38 7.00
CA SER A 664 -11.87 -3.34 6.45
C SER A 664 -11.87 -3.75 4.97
N SER A 665 -11.00 -3.15 4.14
CA SER A 665 -11.00 -3.36 2.67
C SER A 665 -10.64 -4.78 2.22
N ASP A 666 -10.20 -5.64 3.13
CA ASP A 666 -9.96 -7.08 2.94
C ASP A 666 -11.10 -7.98 3.50
N SER A 667 -12.14 -7.39 4.09
CA SER A 667 -13.32 -8.11 4.57
C SER A 667 -14.14 -8.68 3.41
N LYS A 668 -14.69 -9.88 3.61
CA LYS A 668 -15.62 -10.52 2.66
C LYS A 668 -16.95 -9.79 2.52
N VAL A 669 -17.27 -8.92 3.48
CA VAL A 669 -18.48 -8.08 3.50
C VAL A 669 -18.24 -6.75 2.76
N TYR A 670 -16.99 -6.38 2.48
CA TYR A 670 -16.66 -5.07 1.92
C TYR A 670 -16.99 -4.94 0.43
N LYS A 671 -17.80 -3.94 0.11
CA LYS A 671 -17.77 -3.24 -1.17
C LYS A 671 -17.33 -1.80 -0.94
N LEU A 672 -16.93 -1.11 -2.01
CA LEU A 672 -16.50 0.29 -1.95
C LEU A 672 -17.57 1.25 -1.40
N ASN A 673 -18.84 0.87 -1.52
CA ASN A 673 -20.03 1.63 -1.12
C ASN A 673 -20.70 1.08 0.17
N ASP A 674 -20.04 0.18 0.90
CA ASP A 674 -20.61 -0.49 2.07
C ASP A 674 -20.15 0.20 3.37
N GLU A 675 -21.00 1.07 3.95
CA GLU A 675 -20.71 1.85 5.17
C GLU A 675 -21.95 2.06 6.05
N ILE A 676 -21.72 2.40 7.33
CA ILE A 676 -22.74 2.86 8.28
C ILE A 676 -22.43 4.31 8.64
N SER A 677 -23.39 5.22 8.49
CA SER A 677 -23.31 6.57 9.03
C SER A 677 -24.19 6.69 10.26
N LEU A 678 -23.59 7.05 11.40
CA LEU A 678 -24.28 7.40 12.64
C LEU A 678 -24.21 8.91 12.85
N TYR A 679 -25.33 9.53 13.17
CA TYR A 679 -25.43 10.90 13.62
C TYR A 679 -25.98 10.96 15.05
N GLN A 680 -25.51 11.92 15.83
CA GLN A 680 -25.90 12.16 17.22
C GLN A 680 -26.15 13.66 17.39
N SER A 681 -27.33 14.06 17.87
CA SER A 681 -27.67 15.47 18.11
C SER A 681 -28.60 15.63 19.31
N ASN A 682 -28.69 16.84 19.84
CA ASN A 682 -29.57 17.20 20.97
C ASN A 682 -31.04 17.39 20.54
N VAL A 683 -31.33 17.40 19.23
CA VAL A 683 -32.68 17.40 18.64
C VAL A 683 -32.77 16.40 17.47
N PRO A 684 -33.98 16.03 17.01
CA PRO A 684 -34.13 15.19 15.82
C PRO A 684 -33.57 15.88 14.57
N LEU A 685 -32.57 15.27 13.93
CA LEU A 685 -31.94 15.80 12.70
C LEU A 685 -32.83 15.72 11.47
N VAL A 686 -33.85 14.86 11.51
CA VAL A 686 -34.78 14.60 10.42
C VAL A 686 -36.17 14.33 11.00
N ASP A 687 -37.20 14.70 10.26
CA ASP A 687 -38.58 14.38 10.61
C ASP A 687 -38.91 12.95 10.15
N ALA A 688 -39.19 12.06 11.11
CA ALA A 688 -39.55 10.67 10.84
C ALA A 688 -40.84 10.53 10.02
N ALA A 689 -41.73 11.53 10.00
CA ALA A 689 -42.93 11.53 9.18
C ALA A 689 -42.67 11.74 7.68
N LYS A 690 -41.42 12.07 7.29
CA LYS A 690 -40.98 12.13 5.88
C LYS A 690 -40.51 10.78 5.32
N LEU A 691 -40.40 9.74 6.17
CA LEU A 691 -39.96 8.41 5.78
C LEU A 691 -41.16 7.51 5.42
N SER A 692 -40.95 6.57 4.49
CA SER A 692 -41.88 5.46 4.21
C SER A 692 -41.59 4.25 5.11
N ASP A 693 -42.50 3.26 5.13
CA ASP A 693 -42.36 1.98 5.87
C ASP A 693 -42.05 2.12 7.38
N VAL A 694 -42.57 3.18 8.01
CA VAL A 694 -42.32 3.55 9.41
C VAL A 694 -42.84 2.49 10.40
N ARG A 695 -41.95 1.59 10.84
CA ARG A 695 -42.19 0.61 11.92
C ARG A 695 -41.39 0.97 13.18
N THR A 696 -41.84 0.54 14.35
CA THR A 696 -41.08 0.67 15.60
C THR A 696 -40.66 -0.69 16.14
N LEU A 697 -39.41 -0.79 16.58
CA LEU A 697 -38.80 -1.97 17.19
C LEU A 697 -38.41 -1.66 18.65
N ASP A 698 -38.46 -2.66 19.54
CA ASP A 698 -37.83 -2.59 20.86
C ASP A 698 -36.42 -3.20 20.76
N MET A 699 -35.40 -2.40 21.06
CA MET A 699 -34.02 -2.86 21.17
C MET A 699 -33.51 -2.60 22.59
N ASN A 700 -33.69 -3.59 23.47
CA ASN A 700 -33.29 -3.56 24.88
C ASN A 700 -33.95 -2.43 25.70
N GLY A 701 -35.25 -2.16 25.46
CA GLY A 701 -36.02 -1.10 26.12
C GLY A 701 -35.89 0.27 25.46
N VAL A 702 -35.14 0.40 24.36
CA VAL A 702 -35.10 1.60 23.53
C VAL A 702 -36.00 1.39 22.31
N ALA A 703 -36.94 2.32 22.10
CA ALA A 703 -37.78 2.33 20.92
C ALA A 703 -37.01 2.87 19.71
N VAL A 704 -36.93 2.07 18.65
CA VAL A 704 -36.24 2.40 17.39
C VAL A 704 -37.26 2.48 16.27
N THR A 705 -37.44 3.67 15.72
CA THR A 705 -38.24 3.90 14.52
C THR A 705 -37.40 3.57 13.28
N VAL A 706 -37.95 2.82 12.34
CA VAL A 706 -37.28 2.35 11.13
C VAL A 706 -38.12 2.75 9.93
N GLY A 707 -37.51 3.41 8.93
CA GLY A 707 -38.20 3.83 7.70
C GLY A 707 -37.22 4.05 6.54
N LYS A 708 -37.72 4.42 5.35
CA LYS A 708 -36.90 4.68 4.15
C LYS A 708 -37.12 6.08 3.59
N ASP A 709 -36.11 6.64 2.94
CA ASP A 709 -36.19 7.93 2.24
C ASP A 709 -36.43 7.71 0.74
N ASP A 710 -37.56 7.09 0.37
CA ASP A 710 -37.86 6.70 -1.02
C ASP A 710 -37.99 7.92 -1.97
N ASP A 711 -38.44 9.07 -1.46
CA ASP A 711 -38.52 10.35 -2.19
C ASP A 711 -37.22 11.18 -2.13
N ASN A 712 -36.18 10.69 -1.43
CA ASN A 712 -34.89 11.38 -1.21
C ASN A 712 -35.08 12.79 -0.57
N ALA A 713 -36.04 12.90 0.35
CA ALA A 713 -36.49 14.11 1.03
C ALA A 713 -35.55 14.57 2.17
N ILE A 714 -34.56 13.74 2.53
CA ILE A 714 -33.53 14.04 3.55
C ILE A 714 -32.16 14.23 2.88
N ASN A 715 -31.78 13.33 1.98
CA ASN A 715 -30.56 13.41 1.15
C ASN A 715 -29.25 13.79 1.90
N LEU A 716 -28.90 13.05 2.97
CA LEU A 716 -27.74 13.31 3.86
C LEU A 716 -26.34 13.35 3.19
N ARG A 717 -26.23 13.12 1.88
CA ARG A 717 -24.95 13.13 1.15
C ARG A 717 -24.95 13.81 -0.22
N GLY A 718 -26.06 14.41 -0.68
CA GLY A 718 -26.15 14.93 -2.04
C GLY A 718 -26.15 13.82 -3.11
N VAL A 719 -26.78 12.70 -2.77
CA VAL A 719 -27.01 11.55 -3.66
C VAL A 719 -27.81 11.99 -4.89
N ARG A 720 -27.39 11.50 -6.07
CA ARG A 720 -28.17 11.62 -7.31
C ARG A 720 -29.30 10.59 -7.27
N PRO A 721 -30.59 10.96 -7.47
CA PRO A 721 -31.72 10.04 -7.37
C PRO A 721 -31.68 8.80 -8.28
N ASN A 722 -30.88 8.84 -9.36
CA ASN A 722 -30.82 7.80 -10.38
C ASN A 722 -29.49 7.00 -10.36
N ASP A 723 -28.81 6.92 -9.21
CA ASP A 723 -27.59 6.11 -9.07
C ASP A 723 -27.94 4.62 -8.85
N PRO A 724 -27.64 3.72 -9.80
CA PRO A 724 -28.11 2.33 -9.77
C PRO A 724 -27.38 1.44 -8.75
N ASP A 725 -26.26 1.89 -8.18
CA ASP A 725 -25.55 1.16 -7.13
C ASP A 725 -26.19 1.38 -5.74
N ILE A 726 -27.18 2.27 -5.63
CA ILE A 726 -27.83 2.64 -4.36
C ILE A 726 -29.04 1.74 -4.10
N ARG A 727 -28.86 0.83 -3.13
CA ARG A 727 -29.94 0.05 -2.51
C ARG A 727 -30.90 0.97 -1.74
N SER A 728 -32.17 0.55 -1.61
CA SER A 728 -33.18 1.25 -0.79
C SER A 728 -32.64 1.51 0.62
N GLN A 729 -32.53 2.78 1.00
CA GLN A 729 -31.82 3.18 2.23
C GLN A 729 -32.74 3.08 3.44
N THR A 730 -32.41 2.19 4.37
CA THR A 730 -33.09 2.08 5.67
C THR A 730 -32.44 3.02 6.67
N TYR A 731 -33.27 3.86 7.29
CA TYR A 731 -32.92 4.79 8.36
C TYR A 731 -33.47 4.26 9.68
N TYR A 732 -32.64 4.32 10.73
CA TYR A 732 -32.96 3.91 12.09
C TYR A 732 -32.82 5.10 13.03
N LEU A 733 -33.91 5.47 13.69
CA LEU A 733 -34.04 6.65 14.53
C LEU A 733 -34.41 6.24 15.94
N TRP A 734 -33.67 6.72 16.94
CA TRP A 734 -34.03 6.49 18.34
C TRP A 734 -33.63 7.68 19.20
N GLN A 735 -34.26 7.77 20.38
CA GLN A 735 -33.85 8.70 21.41
C GLN A 735 -33.42 7.92 22.65
N GLN A 736 -32.27 8.28 23.20
CA GLN A 736 -31.71 7.66 24.40
C GLN A 736 -31.03 8.74 25.24
N ASP A 737 -31.33 8.78 26.55
CA ASP A 737 -30.66 9.65 27.53
C ASP A 737 -30.48 11.09 27.04
N GLY A 738 -31.57 11.71 26.57
CA GLY A 738 -31.63 13.09 26.06
C GLY A 738 -31.14 13.33 24.63
N VAL A 739 -30.48 12.36 23.99
CA VAL A 739 -29.85 12.51 22.67
C VAL A 739 -30.67 11.78 21.60
N CYS A 740 -30.84 12.44 20.45
CA CYS A 740 -31.43 11.88 19.25
C CYS A 740 -30.35 11.26 18.36
N TYR A 741 -30.59 10.05 17.90
CA TYR A 741 -29.69 9.25 17.08
C TYR A 741 -30.33 8.92 15.74
N LEU A 742 -29.51 8.94 14.68
CA LEU A 742 -29.90 8.59 13.32
C LEU A 742 -28.80 7.71 12.71
N ALA A 743 -29.09 6.45 12.42
CA ALA A 743 -28.19 5.56 11.71
C ALA A 743 -28.76 5.21 10.33
N TYR A 744 -27.94 5.28 9.27
CA TYR A 744 -28.30 4.76 7.95
C TYR A 744 -27.17 3.88 7.38
N PHE A 745 -27.57 2.93 6.54
CA PHE A 745 -26.68 1.95 5.94
C PHE A 745 -26.59 2.19 4.43
N TRP A 746 -25.39 2.40 3.90
CA TRP A 746 -25.12 2.34 2.47
C TRP A 746 -24.58 0.95 2.15
N GLY A 747 -25.15 0.28 1.14
CA GLY A 747 -24.65 -1.00 0.61
C GLY A 747 -24.83 -2.26 1.48
N LEU A 748 -24.54 -2.17 2.78
CA LEU A 748 -24.53 -3.25 3.77
C LEU A 748 -25.92 -3.83 4.03
N ASP A 749 -26.07 -5.14 3.78
CA ASP A 749 -27.22 -5.93 4.21
C ASP A 749 -26.81 -7.41 4.33
N PRO A 750 -26.72 -7.93 5.57
CA PRO A 750 -27.82 -8.76 6.06
C PRO A 750 -28.24 -8.57 7.55
N ASN A 751 -27.45 -7.84 8.37
CA ASN A 751 -27.63 -7.78 9.84
C ASN A 751 -27.78 -6.33 10.36
N GLN A 752 -28.48 -5.44 9.64
CA GLN A 752 -28.62 -4.02 10.01
C GLN A 752 -29.13 -3.81 11.45
N GLU A 753 -30.19 -4.53 11.85
CA GLU A 753 -30.80 -4.41 13.18
C GLU A 753 -29.88 -4.87 14.33
N GLU A 754 -28.94 -5.79 14.07
CA GLU A 754 -27.94 -6.22 15.06
C GLU A 754 -26.86 -5.13 15.27
N MET A 755 -26.40 -4.49 14.19
CA MET A 755 -25.48 -3.36 14.26
C MET A 755 -26.11 -2.13 14.95
N VAL A 756 -27.40 -1.86 14.73
CA VAL A 756 -28.13 -0.82 15.47
C VAL A 756 -28.26 -1.19 16.96
N LYS A 757 -28.50 -2.47 17.28
CA LYS A 757 -28.55 -2.95 18.66
C LYS A 757 -27.20 -2.80 19.38
N GLU A 758 -26.09 -3.09 18.70
CA GLU A 758 -24.74 -2.80 19.22
C GLU A 758 -24.56 -1.29 19.49
N LEU A 759 -24.95 -0.42 18.55
CA LEU A 759 -24.94 1.04 18.70
C LEU A 759 -25.86 1.57 19.82
N ILE A 760 -26.89 0.83 20.21
CA ILE A 760 -27.71 1.16 21.39
C ILE A 760 -27.00 0.72 22.68
N THR A 761 -26.41 -0.48 22.71
CA THR A 761 -25.71 -1.00 23.90
C THR A 761 -24.33 -0.38 24.17
N ALA A 762 -23.67 0.20 23.16
CA ALA A 762 -22.38 0.84 23.35
C ALA A 762 -22.49 2.02 24.33
N ALA A 763 -21.55 2.08 25.28
CA ALA A 763 -21.52 3.10 26.32
C ALA A 763 -21.23 4.49 25.73
N ARG A 764 -21.76 5.53 26.37
CA ARG A 764 -21.17 6.88 26.30
C ARG A 764 -19.81 6.87 27.00
N ARG A 765 -18.97 7.83 26.63
CA ARG A 765 -17.55 7.83 26.97
C ARG A 765 -17.22 8.63 28.23
#